data_AF-A0A534VW96-F1
#
_entry.id   AF-A0A534VW96-F1
#
_cell.length_a   1.000
_cell.length_b   1.000
_cell.length_c   1.000
_cell.angle_alpha   90.00
_cell.angle_beta   90.00
_cell.angle_gamma   90.00
#
_symmetry.space_group_name_H-M   'P 1'
#
loop_
_entity.id
_entity.type
_entity.pdbx_description
1 polymer ?
#
loop_
_entity_poly.entity_id
_entity_poly.type
_entity_poly.pdbx_seq_one_letter_code
_entity_poly.pdbx_strand_id
1 'polypeptide(L)'
;MRRFVHPALVAAALLLASPGRALACRDFAQAPGSRWRLEARQRVAWLVTPCGDPFFSIGINALNGGGPAREAAGRIAYHWGAFYPRFDAWLAVTRARTATWGFNTAGASSLPPDVLALPVIPDLELGRTARFHWVDPFDPATEERMRAAARRLVAPYKGSPFRIGYFSDNEVGWWNGALFAFYLEQAATNHTKQRLVALLREVYGDDWDRFARDFVPPPGVASFAHLLAREGVTPHLRPGGDGVQVVRRWTGMVAERYYRLVHDALRAADPEALVFGDRLPIYYDPAAVRAMAPWVDAIATNYNVDSPDGWIARYYFDGLRALGAGKPVLVSEWFFAANENRTGNRNNGHLMTVATQAERARGAAAAAARFAREPEVVGAHWFQYYDHPRGGRGDGEDYDFGLVDVDDRPYGKLVAALGRVNPRLAAFHRAARVVSLRPRAELPEAPIDPRDRSLAEWPKERALVALRAPAPEVPFGDLYVAWSREGLSLAAIAMDYYAPELLPADQELPLDECFHVDWGIDAGHGPRRFALYVIPPRARSADGDYVMHVRLCRTDGDRCATVPAAVATYFGADQPRITSEVRIPWDALGVEGPPPRALRMELAATAFHRARWMSSSGQPPAAALADPADWRRVSLQPRFAPKRSQCVTCSAGRRRPTRNGRRGRPIGTRATTS
;
A
#
# COMPACT_ATOMS: atom_id res chain seq x y z
N MET A 1 15.43 87.57 -12.05
CA MET A 1 16.37 86.89 -11.13
C MET A 1 16.18 85.38 -11.27
N ARG A 2 17.28 84.63 -11.31
CA ARG A 2 17.39 83.19 -11.66
C ARG A 2 17.41 82.29 -10.41
N ARG A 3 17.09 80.99 -10.66
CA ARG A 3 17.49 79.72 -10.00
C ARG A 3 16.54 79.15 -8.92
N PHE A 4 15.83 78.03 -9.21
CA PHE A 4 16.15 76.57 -9.05
C PHE A 4 15.69 76.05 -7.65
N VAL A 5 15.06 74.87 -7.41
CA VAL A 5 15.39 73.46 -7.75
C VAL A 5 14.14 72.53 -7.54
N HIS A 6 14.06 71.43 -8.31
CA HIS A 6 13.14 70.26 -8.26
C HIS A 6 13.43 69.27 -7.12
N PRO A 7 12.47 68.43 -6.64
CA PRO A 7 12.38 67.04 -7.14
C PRO A 7 10.92 66.49 -7.17
N ALA A 8 10.43 65.76 -8.17
CA ALA A 8 10.87 64.45 -8.68
C ALA A 8 10.95 63.36 -7.59
N LEU A 9 9.81 62.87 -7.06
CA LEU A 9 9.76 61.63 -6.23
C LEU A 9 8.34 61.09 -5.94
N VAL A 10 7.42 61.06 -6.92
CA VAL A 10 6.08 60.44 -6.72
C VAL A 10 5.74 59.34 -7.75
N ALA A 11 6.65 59.00 -8.67
CA ALA A 11 6.36 58.03 -9.74
C ALA A 11 7.30 56.81 -9.78
N ALA A 12 7.76 56.30 -8.63
CA ALA A 12 8.68 55.15 -8.58
C ALA A 12 8.42 54.14 -7.44
N ALA A 13 7.17 53.95 -7.03
CA ALA A 13 6.83 53.00 -5.94
C ALA A 13 5.66 52.05 -6.24
N LEU A 14 5.43 51.69 -7.52
CA LEU A 14 4.42 50.69 -7.92
C LEU A 14 4.98 49.58 -8.83
N LEU A 15 6.31 49.40 -8.87
CA LEU A 15 6.98 48.35 -9.66
C LEU A 15 7.65 47.25 -8.81
N LEU A 16 7.21 47.06 -7.56
CA LEU A 16 7.69 45.95 -6.74
C LEU A 16 6.59 44.90 -6.52
N ALA A 17 6.91 43.70 -7.00
CA ALA A 17 6.22 42.42 -6.81
C ALA A 17 4.92 42.21 -7.60
N SER A 18 5.01 42.23 -8.94
CA SER A 18 4.39 41.12 -9.66
C SER A 18 5.15 39.85 -9.21
N PRO A 19 4.50 38.81 -8.64
CA PRO A 19 5.19 37.56 -8.40
C PRO A 19 5.60 37.06 -9.78
N GLY A 20 6.89 37.15 -10.08
CA GLY A 20 7.45 36.53 -11.26
C GLY A 20 6.93 35.10 -11.26
N ARG A 21 6.19 34.72 -12.30
CA ARG A 21 5.92 33.31 -12.56
C ARG A 21 7.30 32.66 -12.63
N ALA A 22 7.72 32.01 -11.57
CA ALA A 22 8.89 31.16 -11.60
C ALA A 22 8.67 30.20 -12.76
N LEU A 23 9.49 30.34 -13.80
CA LEU A 23 9.47 29.43 -14.92
C LEU A 23 9.85 28.07 -14.33
N ALA A 24 8.94 27.10 -14.42
CA ALA A 24 9.19 25.73 -13.98
C ALA A 24 10.57 25.28 -14.46
N CYS A 25 11.38 24.64 -13.59
CA CYS A 25 12.73 24.14 -13.85
C CYS A 25 12.78 23.38 -15.18
N ARG A 26 13.05 24.08 -16.29
CA ARG A 26 12.99 23.50 -17.66
C ARG A 26 14.19 22.61 -17.94
N ASP A 27 15.31 22.95 -17.31
CA ASP A 27 16.57 22.26 -17.42
C ASP A 27 17.24 22.19 -16.04
N PHE A 28 17.23 21.00 -15.42
CA PHE A 28 17.87 20.79 -14.13
C PHE A 28 19.40 20.98 -14.20
N ALA A 29 20.03 20.84 -15.37
CA ALA A 29 21.46 21.10 -15.51
C ALA A 29 21.83 22.57 -15.25
N GLN A 30 20.86 23.48 -15.35
CA GLN A 30 21.01 24.91 -15.06
C GLN A 30 20.46 25.29 -13.68
N ALA A 31 20.09 24.31 -12.85
CA ALA A 31 19.56 24.59 -11.53
C ALA A 31 20.62 25.26 -10.63
N PRO A 32 20.21 26.17 -9.71
CA PRO A 32 21.15 26.93 -8.88
C PRO A 32 21.90 26.08 -7.84
N GLY A 33 21.51 24.81 -7.67
CA GLY A 33 22.14 23.87 -6.75
C GLY A 33 21.55 22.47 -6.89
N SER A 34 21.97 21.57 -6.02
CA SER A 34 21.60 20.15 -6.12
C SER A 34 20.45 19.73 -5.18
N ARG A 35 20.05 20.62 -4.26
CA ARG A 35 19.16 20.31 -3.15
C ARG A 35 17.69 20.22 -3.58
N TRP A 36 17.12 19.05 -3.38
CA TRP A 36 15.68 18.84 -3.35
C TRP A 36 15.17 18.97 -1.92
N ARG A 37 13.88 19.30 -1.75
CA ARG A 37 13.26 19.38 -0.42
C ARG A 37 11.83 18.89 -0.45
N LEU A 38 11.27 18.66 0.73
CA LEU A 38 9.87 18.38 0.93
C LEU A 38 9.18 19.60 1.54
N GLU A 39 7.99 19.93 1.07
CA GLU A 39 7.21 21.06 1.56
C GLU A 39 5.72 20.73 1.57
N ALA A 40 5.00 21.13 2.62
CA ALA A 40 3.55 21.05 2.63
C ALA A 40 2.93 22.36 2.10
N ARG A 41 2.17 22.28 1.00
CA ARG A 41 1.42 23.41 0.44
C ARG A 41 -0.07 23.11 0.57
N GLN A 42 -0.79 23.93 1.34
CA GLN A 42 -2.22 23.72 1.63
C GLN A 42 -2.53 22.31 2.18
N ARG A 43 -1.65 21.79 3.07
CA ARG A 43 -1.73 20.44 3.66
C ARG A 43 -1.55 19.27 2.66
N VAL A 44 -1.02 19.56 1.47
CA VAL A 44 -0.58 18.55 0.51
C VAL A 44 0.95 18.56 0.49
N ALA A 45 1.58 17.41 0.65
CA ALA A 45 3.03 17.27 0.60
C ALA A 45 3.55 17.36 -0.84
N TRP A 46 4.69 17.99 -1.07
CA TRP A 46 5.30 18.09 -2.39
C TRP A 46 6.80 17.84 -2.28
N LEU A 47 7.36 17.15 -3.28
CA LEU A 47 8.75 17.36 -3.63
C LEU A 47 8.88 18.77 -4.20
N VAL A 48 10.00 19.43 -3.91
CA VAL A 48 10.30 20.74 -4.46
C VAL A 48 11.66 20.68 -5.14
N THR A 49 11.68 21.08 -6.41
CA THR A 49 12.87 21.07 -7.25
C THR A 49 13.94 22.01 -6.68
N PRO A 50 15.21 21.88 -7.11
CA PRO A 50 16.25 22.84 -6.74
C PRO A 50 15.96 24.26 -7.24
N CYS A 51 15.10 24.41 -8.26
CA CYS A 51 14.58 25.71 -8.72
C CYS A 51 13.45 26.28 -7.84
N GLY A 52 12.83 25.48 -6.96
CA GLY A 52 11.76 25.92 -6.04
C GLY A 52 10.33 25.54 -6.44
N ASP A 53 10.16 24.77 -7.51
CA ASP A 53 8.84 24.39 -8.04
C ASP A 53 8.28 23.13 -7.37
N PRO A 54 6.97 23.04 -7.11
CA PRO A 54 6.32 21.79 -6.75
C PRO A 54 6.51 20.73 -7.83
N PHE A 55 6.86 19.53 -7.40
CA PHE A 55 7.11 18.39 -8.25
C PHE A 55 6.35 17.18 -7.71
N PHE A 56 5.57 16.54 -8.57
CA PHE A 56 4.99 15.23 -8.32
C PHE A 56 5.77 14.22 -9.15
N SER A 57 6.41 13.26 -8.50
CA SER A 57 7.33 12.33 -9.16
C SER A 57 6.56 11.20 -9.83
N ILE A 58 6.66 11.10 -11.16
CA ILE A 58 6.01 10.08 -11.98
C ILE A 58 7.13 9.24 -12.59
N GLY A 59 7.46 8.13 -11.95
CA GLY A 59 8.68 7.38 -12.21
C GLY A 59 8.53 6.11 -13.03
N ILE A 60 9.62 5.65 -13.61
CA ILE A 60 9.78 4.30 -14.18
C ILE A 60 10.97 3.64 -13.49
N ASN A 61 10.77 2.46 -12.89
CA ASN A 61 11.85 1.61 -12.38
C ASN A 61 12.48 0.80 -13.53
N ALA A 62 13.73 0.40 -13.34
CA ALA A 62 14.55 -0.31 -14.33
C ALA A 62 14.57 0.38 -15.71
N LEU A 63 14.67 1.73 -15.73
CA LEU A 63 14.85 2.50 -16.95
C LEU A 63 16.31 2.37 -17.44
N ASN A 64 16.63 1.18 -17.92
CA ASN A 64 17.96 0.74 -18.36
C ASN A 64 17.85 -0.17 -19.60
N GLY A 65 19.01 -0.60 -20.11
CA GLY A 65 19.11 -1.37 -21.36
C GLY A 65 18.71 -2.86 -21.28
N GLY A 66 18.24 -3.35 -20.14
CA GLY A 66 17.91 -4.76 -19.96
C GLY A 66 19.09 -5.64 -19.55
N GLY A 67 18.94 -6.94 -19.80
CA GLY A 67 19.96 -7.94 -19.52
C GLY A 67 21.22 -7.77 -20.38
N PRO A 68 22.35 -8.39 -20.00
CA PRO A 68 23.62 -8.28 -20.72
C PRO A 68 23.57 -8.90 -22.13
N ALA A 69 22.65 -9.83 -22.38
CA ALA A 69 22.41 -10.45 -23.67
C ALA A 69 20.91 -10.77 -23.85
N ARG A 70 20.47 -10.92 -25.10
CA ARG A 70 19.08 -11.26 -25.46
C ARG A 70 18.69 -12.64 -24.94
N GLU A 71 19.58 -13.61 -25.07
CA GLU A 71 19.38 -14.98 -24.61
C GLU A 71 20.42 -15.33 -23.54
N ALA A 72 19.95 -15.78 -22.39
CA ALA A 72 20.79 -16.21 -21.29
C ALA A 72 20.08 -17.29 -20.47
N ALA A 73 20.79 -18.39 -20.16
CA ALA A 73 20.26 -19.50 -19.36
C ALA A 73 18.89 -20.02 -19.83
N GLY A 74 18.71 -20.17 -21.15
CA GLY A 74 17.48 -20.68 -21.77
C GLY A 74 16.29 -19.70 -21.76
N ARG A 75 16.50 -18.44 -21.38
CA ARG A 75 15.48 -17.40 -21.31
C ARG A 75 15.75 -16.30 -22.32
N ILE A 76 14.68 -15.67 -22.80
CA ILE A 76 14.73 -14.54 -23.73
C ILE A 76 14.36 -13.26 -22.96
N ALA A 77 15.35 -12.41 -22.69
CA ALA A 77 15.22 -11.20 -21.87
C ALA A 77 15.31 -9.92 -22.71
N TYR A 78 14.66 -8.83 -22.29
CA TYR A 78 14.85 -7.53 -22.93
C TYR A 78 16.34 -7.17 -22.98
N HIS A 79 16.83 -6.80 -24.16
CA HIS A 79 18.21 -6.37 -24.39
C HIS A 79 18.22 -5.33 -25.49
N TRP A 80 18.58 -4.09 -25.16
CA TRP A 80 18.55 -2.97 -26.10
C TRP A 80 19.33 -3.23 -27.40
N GLY A 81 20.47 -3.93 -27.31
CA GLY A 81 21.38 -4.18 -28.43
C GLY A 81 20.79 -5.07 -29.52
N ALA A 82 19.66 -5.74 -29.26
CA ALA A 82 18.94 -6.51 -30.27
C ALA A 82 18.13 -5.62 -31.24
N PHE A 83 17.84 -4.36 -30.87
CA PHE A 83 16.93 -3.48 -31.62
C PHE A 83 17.57 -2.17 -32.08
N TYR A 84 18.69 -1.77 -31.48
CA TYR A 84 19.36 -0.51 -31.77
C TYR A 84 20.84 -0.73 -32.07
N PRO A 85 21.40 -0.07 -33.11
CA PRO A 85 22.80 -0.27 -33.49
C PRO A 85 23.79 0.33 -32.48
N ARG A 86 23.34 1.23 -31.61
CA ARG A 86 24.15 1.91 -30.59
C ARG A 86 23.30 2.32 -29.41
N PHE A 87 23.92 2.34 -28.23
CA PHE A 87 23.24 2.65 -26.97
C PHE A 87 22.57 4.03 -26.98
N ASP A 88 23.23 5.05 -27.54
CA ASP A 88 22.66 6.40 -27.62
C ASP A 88 21.37 6.48 -28.45
N ALA A 89 21.21 5.61 -29.45
CA ALA A 89 19.99 5.56 -30.26
C ALA A 89 18.83 4.98 -29.44
N TRP A 90 19.09 3.90 -28.70
CA TRP A 90 18.13 3.35 -27.73
C TRP A 90 17.77 4.37 -26.65
N LEU A 91 18.78 5.05 -26.10
CA LEU A 91 18.61 6.04 -25.05
C LEU A 91 17.76 7.22 -25.52
N ALA A 92 18.01 7.73 -26.73
CA ALA A 92 17.22 8.81 -27.32
C ALA A 92 15.74 8.42 -27.51
N VAL A 93 15.48 7.23 -28.05
CA VAL A 93 14.11 6.72 -28.23
C VAL A 93 13.42 6.49 -26.88
N THR A 94 14.13 5.89 -25.92
CA THR A 94 13.62 5.63 -24.58
C THR A 94 13.29 6.93 -23.85
N ARG A 95 14.16 7.95 -23.91
CA ARG A 95 13.87 9.28 -23.35
C ARG A 95 12.65 9.93 -24.01
N ALA A 96 12.53 9.83 -25.34
CA ALA A 96 11.36 10.34 -26.06
C ALA A 96 10.06 9.63 -25.66
N ARG A 97 10.10 8.29 -25.48
CA ARG A 97 8.98 7.49 -24.95
C ARG A 97 8.59 7.95 -23.55
N THR A 98 9.55 8.01 -22.62
CA THR A 98 9.35 8.47 -21.24
C THR A 98 8.64 9.83 -21.20
N ALA A 99 9.14 10.81 -21.95
CA ALA A 99 8.53 12.14 -22.04
C ALA A 99 7.12 12.11 -22.66
N THR A 100 6.94 11.38 -23.77
CA THR A 100 5.65 11.26 -24.47
C THR A 100 4.58 10.59 -23.60
N TRP A 101 4.97 9.63 -22.78
CA TRP A 101 4.08 8.93 -21.84
C TRP A 101 3.89 9.69 -20.52
N GLY A 102 4.46 10.90 -20.40
CA GLY A 102 4.27 11.80 -19.26
C GLY A 102 5.02 11.42 -17.99
N PHE A 103 6.00 10.51 -18.07
CA PHE A 103 6.91 10.22 -16.96
C PHE A 103 8.00 11.30 -16.86
N ASN A 104 8.45 11.58 -15.65
CA ASN A 104 9.39 12.67 -15.36
C ASN A 104 10.53 12.29 -14.40
N THR A 105 10.57 11.03 -13.93
CA THR A 105 11.56 10.56 -12.95
C THR A 105 12.06 9.17 -13.34
N ALA A 106 13.33 8.88 -13.05
CA ALA A 106 13.91 7.55 -13.08
C ALA A 106 13.93 6.96 -11.66
N GLY A 107 13.32 5.79 -11.49
CA GLY A 107 13.25 5.08 -10.21
C GLY A 107 14.44 4.15 -9.97
N ALA A 108 14.25 3.17 -9.09
CA ALA A 108 15.28 2.19 -8.75
C ALA A 108 15.76 1.41 -9.98
N SER A 109 17.01 0.95 -9.92
CA SER A 109 17.69 0.18 -10.97
C SER A 109 17.76 0.88 -12.34
N SER A 110 17.57 2.20 -12.40
CA SER A 110 17.69 2.98 -13.63
C SER A 110 19.12 3.44 -13.88
N LEU A 111 19.41 3.86 -15.12
CA LEU A 111 20.68 4.48 -15.47
C LEU A 111 20.94 5.77 -14.68
N PRO A 112 22.22 6.16 -14.46
CA PRO A 112 22.56 7.35 -13.70
C PRO A 112 22.17 8.67 -14.41
N PRO A 113 22.09 9.79 -13.68
CA PRO A 113 21.55 11.05 -14.20
C PRO A 113 22.42 11.71 -15.28
N ASP A 114 23.73 11.46 -15.30
CA ASP A 114 24.65 11.88 -16.36
C ASP A 114 24.34 11.23 -17.71
N VAL A 115 23.70 10.06 -17.71
CA VAL A 115 23.22 9.36 -18.91
C VAL A 115 21.77 9.71 -19.23
N LEU A 116 20.84 9.58 -18.28
CA LEU A 116 19.41 9.78 -18.54
C LEU A 116 19.02 11.26 -18.72
N ALA A 117 19.74 12.17 -18.05
CA ALA A 117 19.33 13.56 -17.87
C ALA A 117 17.85 13.68 -17.43
N LEU A 118 17.49 12.87 -16.43
CA LEU A 118 16.19 12.85 -15.75
C LEU A 118 16.41 12.86 -14.24
N PRO A 119 15.50 13.50 -13.47
CA PRO A 119 15.50 13.35 -12.02
C PRO A 119 15.51 11.89 -11.60
N VAL A 120 16.31 11.53 -10.59
CA VAL A 120 16.55 10.13 -10.20
C VAL A 120 16.47 9.93 -8.69
N ILE A 121 15.96 8.77 -8.29
CA ILE A 121 16.07 8.20 -6.94
C ILE A 121 16.60 6.77 -7.09
N PRO A 122 17.92 6.53 -6.99
CA PRO A 122 18.47 5.20 -7.12
C PRO A 122 18.30 4.41 -5.82
N ASP A 123 18.24 3.08 -5.96
CA ASP A 123 18.45 2.17 -4.84
C ASP A 123 19.95 1.91 -4.67
N LEU A 124 20.43 2.10 -3.45
CA LEU A 124 21.83 1.94 -3.09
C LEU A 124 22.17 0.52 -2.64
N GLU A 125 21.18 -0.27 -2.21
CA GLU A 125 21.39 -1.55 -1.53
C GLU A 125 22.43 -1.46 -0.40
N LEU A 126 22.36 -0.37 0.37
CA LEU A 126 23.32 0.05 1.38
C LEU A 126 23.44 -0.97 2.50
N GLY A 127 22.34 -1.34 3.14
CA GLY A 127 22.33 -2.30 4.24
C GLY A 127 22.76 -3.69 3.78
N ARG A 128 22.32 -4.12 2.60
CA ARG A 128 22.77 -5.37 1.97
C ARG A 128 24.28 -5.36 1.74
N THR A 129 24.80 -4.30 1.13
CA THR A 129 26.24 -4.11 0.86
C THR A 129 27.06 -4.03 2.15
N ALA A 130 26.55 -3.38 3.18
CA ALA A 130 27.21 -3.24 4.48
C ALA A 130 27.08 -4.48 5.38
N ARG A 131 26.41 -5.55 4.89
CA ARG A 131 26.15 -6.79 5.64
C ARG A 131 25.38 -6.54 6.95
N PHE A 132 24.34 -5.71 6.88
CA PHE A 132 23.44 -5.46 8.02
C PHE A 132 22.38 -6.56 8.12
N HIS A 133 21.63 -6.75 7.03
CA HIS A 133 20.45 -7.63 6.99
C HIS A 133 20.86 -9.08 7.17
N TRP A 134 20.23 -9.78 8.14
CA TRP A 134 20.41 -11.22 8.35
C TRP A 134 21.88 -11.64 8.62
N VAL A 135 22.69 -10.78 9.26
CA VAL A 135 24.07 -11.09 9.68
C VAL A 135 24.26 -10.86 11.19
N ASP A 136 24.79 -9.72 11.59
CA ASP A 136 24.91 -9.32 13.01
C ASP A 136 24.77 -7.79 13.12
N PRO A 137 23.54 -7.25 13.02
CA PRO A 137 23.29 -5.81 13.13
C PRO A 137 24.00 -5.11 14.28
N PHE A 138 24.11 -5.78 15.44
CA PHE A 138 24.68 -5.23 16.66
C PHE A 138 26.20 -5.40 16.78
N ASP A 139 26.87 -6.01 15.80
CA ASP A 139 28.33 -6.01 15.70
C ASP A 139 28.85 -4.56 15.70
N PRO A 140 29.82 -4.22 16.59
CA PRO A 140 30.43 -2.89 16.66
C PRO A 140 31.00 -2.38 15.33
N ALA A 141 31.47 -3.26 14.43
CA ALA A 141 32.03 -2.87 13.14
C ALA A 141 30.95 -2.47 12.11
N THR A 142 29.66 -2.70 12.38
CA THR A 142 28.55 -2.42 11.45
C THR A 142 28.48 -0.95 11.05
N GLU A 143 28.71 -0.03 11.99
CA GLU A 143 28.66 1.41 11.70
C GLU A 143 29.72 1.84 10.68
N GLU A 144 30.95 1.36 10.83
CA GLU A 144 32.03 1.67 9.90
C GLU A 144 31.74 1.12 8.50
N ARG A 145 31.23 -0.12 8.41
CA ARG A 145 30.81 -0.74 7.13
C ARG A 145 29.73 0.09 6.44
N MET A 146 28.71 0.54 7.17
CA MET A 146 27.65 1.41 6.65
C MET A 146 28.21 2.74 6.12
N ARG A 147 29.07 3.42 6.89
CA ARG A 147 29.70 4.69 6.47
C ARG A 147 30.58 4.52 5.22
N ALA A 148 31.36 3.44 5.15
CA ALA A 148 32.22 3.15 4.01
C ALA A 148 31.41 2.83 2.74
N ALA A 149 30.37 2.01 2.87
CA ALA A 149 29.46 1.69 1.77
C ALA A 149 28.74 2.94 1.25
N ALA A 150 28.17 3.76 2.15
CA ALA A 150 27.45 4.98 1.76
C ALA A 150 28.32 5.94 0.93
N ARG A 151 29.56 6.22 1.37
CA ARG A 151 30.50 7.08 0.61
C ARG A 151 30.72 6.59 -0.81
N ARG A 152 30.87 5.29 -1.00
CA ARG A 152 31.09 4.67 -2.32
C ARG A 152 29.83 4.72 -3.18
N LEU A 153 28.68 4.38 -2.61
CA LEU A 153 27.43 4.19 -3.34
C LEU A 153 26.79 5.52 -3.80
N VAL A 154 26.96 6.62 -3.04
CA VAL A 154 26.41 7.93 -3.44
C VAL A 154 27.27 8.68 -4.46
N ALA A 155 28.55 8.28 -4.64
CA ALA A 155 29.52 9.03 -5.44
C ALA A 155 29.07 9.35 -6.88
N PRO A 156 28.35 8.46 -7.61
CA PRO A 156 27.87 8.76 -8.97
C PRO A 156 26.76 9.82 -9.04
N TYR A 157 26.11 10.12 -7.93
CA TYR A 157 24.89 10.96 -7.88
C TYR A 157 25.09 12.27 -7.12
N LYS A 158 26.02 12.27 -6.16
CA LYS A 158 26.28 13.39 -5.27
C LYS A 158 26.57 14.67 -6.06
N GLY A 159 25.86 15.74 -5.69
CA GLY A 159 26.00 17.07 -6.30
C GLY A 159 25.24 17.24 -7.63
N SER A 160 24.66 16.19 -8.18
CA SER A 160 23.82 16.31 -9.38
C SER A 160 22.48 16.99 -9.04
N PRO A 161 22.04 18.01 -9.80
CA PRO A 161 20.72 18.62 -9.62
C PRO A 161 19.57 17.68 -10.01
N PHE A 162 19.87 16.61 -10.73
CA PHE A 162 18.90 15.56 -11.04
C PHE A 162 18.72 14.57 -9.87
N ARG A 163 19.62 14.50 -8.89
CA ARG A 163 19.48 13.57 -7.76
C ARG A 163 18.47 14.12 -6.75
N ILE A 164 17.30 13.50 -6.69
CA ILE A 164 16.25 13.81 -5.72
C ILE A 164 16.66 13.31 -4.32
N GLY A 165 17.14 12.08 -4.24
CA GLY A 165 17.48 11.42 -2.98
C GLY A 165 17.86 9.96 -3.22
N TYR A 166 17.80 9.14 -2.17
CA TYR A 166 18.21 7.74 -2.21
C TYR A 166 17.18 6.83 -1.53
N PHE A 167 16.94 5.65 -2.12
CA PHE A 167 16.47 4.50 -1.37
C PHE A 167 17.69 3.81 -0.73
N SER A 168 17.55 3.39 0.53
CA SER A 168 18.66 2.74 1.23
C SER A 168 18.80 1.28 0.83
N ASP A 169 17.70 0.56 0.71
CA ASP A 169 17.61 -0.82 0.22
C ASP A 169 16.21 -1.01 -0.42
N ASN A 170 15.87 -2.25 -0.79
CA ASN A 170 14.56 -2.64 -1.29
C ASN A 170 13.97 -3.79 -0.47
N GLU A 171 12.75 -3.61 0.02
CA GLU A 171 11.92 -4.66 0.63
C GLU A 171 12.68 -5.50 1.66
N VAL A 172 13.40 -4.83 2.58
CA VAL A 172 14.13 -5.50 3.67
C VAL A 172 13.24 -6.49 4.39
N GLY A 173 11.95 -6.17 4.50
CA GLY A 173 10.92 -7.06 5.02
C GLY A 173 11.14 -7.27 6.50
N TRP A 174 10.56 -6.39 7.31
CA TRP A 174 10.61 -6.47 8.77
C TRP A 174 9.69 -7.60 9.29
N TRP A 175 9.92 -8.82 8.81
CA TRP A 175 9.20 -10.05 9.11
C TRP A 175 9.43 -10.45 10.56
N ASN A 176 8.54 -10.03 11.45
CA ASN A 176 8.79 -10.02 12.89
C ASN A 176 9.18 -11.40 13.46
N GLY A 177 8.44 -12.46 13.11
CA GLY A 177 8.68 -13.84 13.54
C GLY A 177 10.00 -14.38 13.03
N ALA A 178 10.23 -14.30 11.72
CA ALA A 178 11.47 -14.73 11.08
C ALA A 178 12.69 -13.99 11.65
N LEU A 179 12.60 -12.67 11.86
CA LEU A 179 13.68 -11.86 12.43
C LEU A 179 14.00 -12.27 13.87
N PHE A 180 12.98 -12.54 14.68
CA PHE A 180 13.14 -12.98 16.06
C PHE A 180 13.76 -14.38 16.14
N ALA A 181 13.23 -15.33 15.36
CA ALA A 181 13.74 -16.70 15.30
C ALA A 181 15.18 -16.74 14.81
N PHE A 182 15.46 -16.10 13.66
CA PHE A 182 16.78 -16.10 13.04
C PHE A 182 17.88 -15.66 14.01
N TYR A 183 17.65 -14.60 14.80
CA TYR A 183 18.67 -14.12 15.74
C TYR A 183 18.77 -14.95 17.02
N LEU A 184 17.71 -15.61 17.49
CA LEU A 184 17.82 -16.56 18.60
C LEU A 184 18.58 -17.83 18.19
N GLU A 185 18.52 -18.22 16.93
CA GLU A 185 19.21 -19.40 16.42
C GLU A 185 20.73 -19.21 16.26
N GLN A 186 21.23 -17.97 16.28
CA GLN A 186 22.66 -17.70 16.06
C GLN A 186 23.56 -18.22 17.18
N ALA A 187 24.87 -18.20 16.93
CA ALA A 187 25.90 -18.48 17.93
C ALA A 187 25.84 -17.53 19.13
N ALA A 188 26.27 -18.01 20.31
CA ALA A 188 26.34 -17.19 21.53
C ALA A 188 27.27 -15.96 21.39
N THR A 189 28.19 -15.99 20.43
CA THR A 189 29.11 -14.90 20.07
C THR A 189 28.46 -13.83 19.20
N ASN A 190 27.28 -14.07 18.63
CA ASN A 190 26.55 -13.09 17.84
C ASN A 190 26.00 -11.97 18.75
N HIS A 191 26.36 -10.72 18.46
CA HIS A 191 26.01 -9.58 19.29
C HIS A 191 24.50 -9.30 19.26
N THR A 192 23.87 -9.59 18.13
CA THR A 192 22.43 -9.42 17.94
C THR A 192 21.65 -10.42 18.78
N LYS A 193 22.09 -11.68 18.86
CA LYS A 193 21.53 -12.66 19.79
C LYS A 193 21.69 -12.24 21.26
N GLN A 194 22.89 -11.78 21.64
CA GLN A 194 23.15 -11.29 22.99
C GLN A 194 22.19 -10.13 23.34
N ARG A 195 21.98 -9.20 22.40
CA ARG A 195 21.04 -8.09 22.60
C ARG A 195 19.59 -8.56 22.72
N LEU A 196 19.18 -9.56 21.93
CA LEU A 196 17.84 -10.15 22.00
C LEU A 196 17.60 -10.86 23.33
N VAL A 197 18.53 -11.70 23.78
CA VAL A 197 18.40 -12.35 25.10
C VAL A 197 18.39 -11.30 26.23
N ALA A 198 19.18 -10.23 26.13
CA ALA A 198 19.12 -9.13 27.09
C ALA A 198 17.75 -8.43 27.12
N LEU A 199 17.11 -8.23 25.96
CA LEU A 199 15.73 -7.73 25.89
C LEU A 199 14.74 -8.67 26.57
N LEU A 200 14.86 -9.99 26.35
CA LEU A 200 13.98 -10.96 26.99
C LEU A 200 14.13 -10.92 28.52
N ARG A 201 15.36 -10.86 29.03
CA ARG A 201 15.63 -10.71 30.47
C ARG A 201 15.03 -9.42 31.03
N GLU A 202 15.14 -8.32 30.31
CA GLU A 202 14.53 -7.04 30.69
C GLU A 202 13.00 -7.13 30.78
N VAL A 203 12.34 -7.64 29.74
CA VAL A 203 10.87 -7.73 29.65
C VAL A 203 10.30 -8.65 30.72
N TYR A 204 10.96 -9.77 30.97
CA TYR A 204 10.49 -10.78 31.92
C TYR A 204 11.04 -10.59 33.34
N GLY A 205 11.85 -9.55 33.58
CA GLY A 205 12.44 -9.28 34.90
C GLY A 205 13.40 -10.38 35.37
N ASP A 206 14.12 -11.00 34.41
CA ASP A 206 14.99 -12.16 34.59
C ASP A 206 14.29 -13.41 35.16
N ASP A 207 12.96 -13.44 35.14
CA ASP A 207 12.12 -14.54 35.64
C ASP A 207 11.71 -15.46 34.47
N TRP A 208 12.30 -16.66 34.45
CA TRP A 208 12.07 -17.67 33.41
C TRP A 208 10.63 -18.18 33.37
N ASP A 209 9.95 -18.26 34.52
CA ASP A 209 8.57 -18.75 34.58
C ASP A 209 7.60 -17.75 33.95
N ARG A 210 7.91 -16.45 33.97
CA ARG A 210 7.14 -15.45 33.20
C ARG A 210 7.31 -15.65 31.71
N PHE A 211 8.55 -15.85 31.25
CA PHE A 211 8.83 -16.13 29.84
C PHE A 211 8.09 -17.40 29.37
N ALA A 212 8.10 -18.46 30.17
CA ALA A 212 7.44 -19.73 29.84
C ALA A 212 5.90 -19.65 29.79
N ARG A 213 5.27 -18.57 30.31
CA ARG A 213 3.83 -18.30 30.13
C ARG A 213 3.49 -17.74 28.74
N ASP A 214 4.43 -17.05 28.11
CA ASP A 214 4.24 -16.47 26.78
C ASP A 214 4.82 -17.34 25.67
N PHE A 215 5.80 -18.17 26.01
CA PHE A 215 6.54 -19.00 25.09
C PHE A 215 6.57 -20.47 25.53
N VAL A 216 6.66 -21.37 24.56
CA VAL A 216 7.03 -22.77 24.75
C VAL A 216 8.55 -22.87 24.51
N PRO A 217 9.38 -23.10 25.54
CA PRO A 217 10.82 -23.20 25.36
C PRO A 217 11.22 -24.46 24.57
N PRO A 218 12.35 -24.43 23.84
CA PRO A 218 12.90 -25.62 23.21
C PRO A 218 13.27 -26.71 24.25
N PRO A 219 13.25 -28.00 23.87
CA PRO A 219 13.69 -29.08 24.75
C PRO A 219 15.10 -28.84 25.33
N GLY A 220 15.25 -28.97 26.65
CA GLY A 220 16.53 -28.77 27.36
C GLY A 220 16.90 -27.30 27.62
N VAL A 221 16.10 -26.34 27.18
CA VAL A 221 16.27 -24.91 27.48
C VAL A 221 15.37 -24.54 28.65
N ALA A 222 15.97 -24.18 29.79
CA ALA A 222 15.27 -23.91 31.05
C ALA A 222 15.72 -22.61 31.76
N SER A 223 16.46 -21.76 31.06
CA SER A 223 16.90 -20.45 31.55
C SER A 223 17.32 -19.56 30.38
N PHE A 224 17.39 -18.24 30.60
CA PHE A 224 17.93 -17.30 29.60
C PHE A 224 19.40 -17.57 29.28
N ALA A 225 20.17 -18.08 30.24
CA ALA A 225 21.57 -18.48 30.01
C ALA A 225 21.65 -19.68 29.05
N HIS A 226 20.75 -20.67 29.20
CA HIS A 226 20.65 -21.79 28.25
C HIS A 226 20.22 -21.29 26.87
N LEU A 227 19.23 -20.38 26.79
CA LEU A 227 18.78 -19.82 25.52
C LEU A 227 19.90 -19.08 24.78
N LEU A 228 20.73 -18.31 25.50
CA LEU A 228 21.90 -17.66 24.92
C LEU A 228 22.95 -18.67 24.41
N ALA A 229 23.20 -19.74 25.18
CA ALA A 229 24.23 -20.72 24.87
C ALA A 229 23.89 -21.69 23.72
N ARG A 230 22.60 -21.90 23.40
CA ARG A 230 22.16 -22.91 22.41
C ARG A 230 21.96 -22.31 21.03
N GLU A 231 22.58 -22.89 20.01
CA GLU A 231 22.42 -22.52 18.59
C GLU A 231 21.31 -23.33 17.92
N GLY A 232 20.76 -22.81 16.82
CA GLY A 232 19.77 -23.48 15.99
C GLY A 232 18.42 -23.75 16.67
N VAL A 233 18.11 -23.03 17.74
CA VAL A 233 16.84 -23.17 18.48
C VAL A 233 16.14 -21.83 18.65
N THR A 234 14.81 -21.85 18.55
CA THR A 234 13.93 -20.71 18.83
C THR A 234 12.73 -21.19 19.66
N PRO A 235 12.25 -20.41 20.64
CA PRO A 235 11.00 -20.71 21.35
C PRO A 235 9.79 -20.49 20.45
N HIS A 236 8.72 -21.24 20.70
CA HIS A 236 7.43 -21.03 20.03
C HIS A 236 6.52 -20.12 20.85
N LEU A 237 5.63 -19.37 20.19
CA LEU A 237 4.57 -18.62 20.86
C LEU A 237 3.59 -19.59 21.54
N ARG A 238 3.23 -19.30 22.80
CA ARG A 238 2.19 -20.05 23.51
C ARG A 238 0.82 -19.44 23.20
N PRO A 239 -0.18 -20.25 22.76
CA PRO A 239 -1.54 -19.76 22.66
C PRO A 239 -2.08 -19.22 23.98
N GLY A 240 -2.80 -18.10 23.93
CA GLY A 240 -3.26 -17.34 25.08
C GLY A 240 -2.23 -16.40 25.72
N GLY A 241 -0.95 -16.48 25.33
CA GLY A 241 0.13 -15.63 25.85
C GLY A 241 0.30 -14.30 25.10
N ASP A 242 1.19 -13.45 25.62
CA ASP A 242 1.48 -12.10 25.10
C ASP A 242 2.87 -12.01 24.41
N GLY A 243 3.52 -13.15 24.14
CA GLY A 243 4.87 -13.22 23.58
C GLY A 243 5.04 -12.49 22.24
N VAL A 244 3.97 -12.36 21.45
CA VAL A 244 4.00 -11.59 20.20
C VAL A 244 4.37 -10.12 20.43
N GLN A 245 4.07 -9.55 21.60
CA GLN A 245 4.40 -8.15 21.90
C GLN A 245 5.90 -7.93 22.07
N VAL A 246 6.64 -8.89 22.66
CA VAL A 246 8.11 -8.79 22.72
C VAL A 246 8.76 -9.03 21.36
N VAL A 247 8.17 -9.88 20.51
CA VAL A 247 8.59 -10.08 19.12
C VAL A 247 8.48 -8.76 18.34
N ARG A 248 7.35 -8.05 18.45
CA ARG A 248 7.16 -6.73 17.82
C ARG A 248 8.12 -5.67 18.36
N ARG A 249 8.37 -5.67 19.68
CA ARG A 249 9.35 -4.77 20.30
C ARG A 249 10.76 -5.02 19.75
N TRP A 250 11.14 -6.27 19.59
CA TRP A 250 12.42 -6.65 18.99
C TRP A 250 12.55 -6.13 17.55
N THR A 251 11.52 -6.32 16.71
CA THR A 251 11.48 -5.79 15.34
C THR A 251 11.73 -4.28 15.31
N GLY A 252 11.05 -3.52 16.17
CA GLY A 252 11.27 -2.08 16.30
C GLY A 252 12.71 -1.70 16.65
N MET A 253 13.36 -2.43 17.55
CA MET A 253 14.75 -2.16 17.95
C MET A 253 15.77 -2.41 16.84
N VAL A 254 15.61 -3.50 16.08
CA VAL A 254 16.50 -3.80 14.95
C VAL A 254 16.29 -2.78 13.84
N ALA A 255 15.02 -2.47 13.52
CA ALA A 255 14.66 -1.48 12.51
C ALA A 255 15.20 -0.09 12.87
N GLU A 256 15.02 0.38 14.11
CA GLU A 256 15.53 1.68 14.55
C GLU A 256 17.05 1.77 14.40
N ARG A 257 17.77 0.70 14.78
CA ARG A 257 19.22 0.64 14.59
C ARG A 257 19.60 0.76 13.12
N TYR A 258 18.91 0.04 12.23
CA TYR A 258 19.13 0.13 10.79
C TYR A 258 18.94 1.55 10.28
N TYR A 259 17.77 2.15 10.53
CA TYR A 259 17.42 3.45 9.98
C TYR A 259 18.31 4.58 10.51
N ARG A 260 18.70 4.53 11.78
CA ARG A 260 19.68 5.46 12.34
C ARG A 260 21.03 5.36 11.63
N LEU A 261 21.55 4.15 11.44
CA LEU A 261 22.84 3.95 10.76
C LEU A 261 22.78 4.36 9.28
N VAL A 262 21.68 4.07 8.59
CA VAL A 262 21.42 4.55 7.22
C VAL A 262 21.45 6.07 7.20
N HIS A 263 20.66 6.72 8.06
CA HIS A 263 20.59 8.18 8.15
C HIS A 263 21.97 8.79 8.36
N ASP A 264 22.69 8.34 9.39
CA ASP A 264 23.98 8.92 9.76
C ASP A 264 25.05 8.71 8.68
N ALA A 265 25.02 7.55 8.01
CA ALA A 265 25.94 7.26 6.90
C ALA A 265 25.62 8.11 5.67
N LEU A 266 24.34 8.24 5.29
CA LEU A 266 23.91 9.02 4.13
C LEU A 266 24.09 10.53 4.35
N ARG A 267 23.74 11.06 5.54
CA ARG A 267 23.98 12.48 5.85
C ARG A 267 25.45 12.84 5.84
N ALA A 268 26.34 11.95 6.30
CA ALA A 268 27.78 12.15 6.22
C ALA A 268 28.29 12.09 4.76
N ALA A 269 27.72 11.23 3.92
CA ALA A 269 28.17 11.03 2.55
C ALA A 269 27.62 12.10 1.59
N ASP A 270 26.34 12.46 1.70
CA ASP A 270 25.63 13.43 0.85
C ASP A 270 24.52 14.17 1.64
N PRO A 271 24.85 15.28 2.33
CA PRO A 271 23.90 15.98 3.21
C PRO A 271 22.76 16.71 2.48
N GLU A 272 22.80 16.81 1.15
CA GLU A 272 21.77 17.51 0.36
C GLU A 272 20.68 16.58 -0.18
N ALA A 273 20.91 15.28 -0.15
CA ALA A 273 19.98 14.28 -0.68
C ALA A 273 18.83 13.99 0.31
N LEU A 274 17.64 13.71 -0.22
CA LEU A 274 16.55 13.16 0.57
C LEU A 274 16.79 11.67 0.88
N VAL A 275 16.43 11.23 2.08
CA VAL A 275 16.47 9.82 2.50
C VAL A 275 15.05 9.25 2.50
N PHE A 276 14.81 8.23 1.68
CA PHE A 276 13.48 7.63 1.50
C PHE A 276 13.25 6.31 2.28
N GLY A 277 14.31 5.76 2.89
CA GLY A 277 14.25 4.45 3.54
C GLY A 277 14.35 3.29 2.55
N ASP A 278 13.86 2.13 2.98
CA ASP A 278 14.16 0.80 2.44
C ASP A 278 13.12 0.25 1.46
N ARG A 279 12.22 1.12 0.96
CA ARG A 279 11.09 0.75 0.09
C ARG A 279 10.29 -0.38 0.74
N LEU A 280 9.48 -0.01 1.73
CA LEU A 280 8.61 -0.95 2.44
C LEU A 280 7.90 -1.85 1.42
N PRO A 281 7.86 -3.17 1.62
CA PRO A 281 7.20 -4.08 0.68
C PRO A 281 5.70 -3.76 0.54
N ILE A 282 4.98 -4.61 -0.19
CA ILE A 282 3.51 -4.53 -0.36
C ILE A 282 2.70 -4.69 0.95
N TYR A 283 3.37 -4.60 2.10
CA TYR A 283 2.88 -4.47 3.47
C TYR A 283 3.87 -3.66 4.31
N TYR A 284 3.49 -3.27 5.53
CA TYR A 284 4.46 -2.74 6.49
C TYR A 284 4.23 -3.30 7.90
N ASP A 285 5.32 -3.46 8.65
CA ASP A 285 5.27 -3.69 10.09
C ASP A 285 5.15 -2.33 10.82
N PRO A 286 4.13 -2.13 11.68
CA PRO A 286 3.95 -0.85 12.37
C PRO A 286 5.10 -0.44 13.28
N ALA A 287 5.80 -1.39 13.90
CA ALA A 287 6.96 -1.10 14.73
C ALA A 287 8.12 -0.58 13.86
N ALA A 288 8.33 -1.17 12.68
CA ALA A 288 9.33 -0.69 11.74
C ALA A 288 9.02 0.71 11.19
N VAL A 289 7.76 1.02 10.84
CA VAL A 289 7.37 2.37 10.38
C VAL A 289 7.58 3.42 11.47
N ARG A 290 7.20 3.12 12.72
CA ARG A 290 7.49 4.03 13.84
C ARG A 290 8.98 4.23 14.05
N ALA A 291 9.76 3.16 13.94
CA ALA A 291 11.21 3.20 14.06
C ALA A 291 11.88 4.00 12.94
N MET A 292 11.37 3.95 11.71
CA MET A 292 11.96 4.65 10.56
C MET A 292 11.67 6.15 10.56
N ALA A 293 10.50 6.56 11.04
CA ALA A 293 9.97 7.91 10.88
C ALA A 293 10.91 9.05 11.32
N PRO A 294 11.68 8.94 12.42
CA PRO A 294 12.63 9.97 12.84
C PRO A 294 13.84 10.13 11.92
N TRP A 295 14.18 9.09 11.14
CA TRP A 295 15.45 8.96 10.43
C TRP A 295 15.33 9.16 8.91
N VAL A 296 14.11 9.21 8.38
CA VAL A 296 13.85 9.42 6.95
C VAL A 296 13.20 10.78 6.68
N ASP A 297 13.40 11.32 5.47
CA ASP A 297 12.74 12.54 5.01
C ASP A 297 11.31 12.26 4.51
N ALA A 298 11.17 11.16 3.78
CA ALA A 298 9.90 10.60 3.29
C ALA A 298 9.95 9.07 3.41
N ILE A 299 8.79 8.43 3.42
CA ILE A 299 8.67 6.97 3.47
C ILE A 299 8.47 6.45 2.04
N ALA A 300 9.37 5.60 1.55
CA ALA A 300 9.14 4.84 0.33
C ALA A 300 8.43 3.53 0.59
N THR A 301 7.51 3.17 -0.29
CA THR A 301 6.75 1.93 -0.24
C THR A 301 6.43 1.38 -1.63
N ASN A 302 6.59 0.08 -1.80
CA ASN A 302 6.08 -0.68 -2.92
C ASN A 302 4.62 -1.05 -2.64
N TYR A 303 3.74 -0.90 -3.62
CA TYR A 303 2.30 -1.07 -3.45
C TYR A 303 1.69 -1.93 -4.54
N ASN A 304 1.04 -3.02 -4.14
CA ASN A 304 0.19 -3.80 -5.03
C ASN A 304 -1.25 -3.26 -5.01
N VAL A 305 -1.74 -2.83 -6.17
CA VAL A 305 -3.13 -2.36 -6.35
C VAL A 305 -4.13 -3.47 -5.98
N ASP A 306 -5.19 -3.13 -5.25
CA ASP A 306 -6.04 -4.12 -4.56
C ASP A 306 -7.17 -4.70 -5.42
N SER A 307 -7.54 -4.03 -6.52
CA SER A 307 -8.65 -4.47 -7.37
C SER A 307 -8.50 -3.99 -8.82
N PRO A 308 -9.05 -4.72 -9.82
CA PRO A 308 -8.91 -4.39 -11.24
C PRO A 308 -9.39 -2.98 -11.66
N ASP A 309 -10.25 -2.35 -10.86
CA ASP A 309 -10.71 -0.96 -11.05
C ASP A 309 -9.68 0.11 -10.60
N GLY A 310 -8.46 -0.32 -10.25
CA GLY A 310 -7.37 0.53 -9.80
C GLY A 310 -7.52 1.00 -8.36
N TRP A 311 -8.24 0.24 -7.51
CA TRP A 311 -8.45 0.60 -6.11
C TRP A 311 -7.18 0.53 -5.29
N ILE A 312 -7.01 1.51 -4.39
CA ILE A 312 -5.97 1.52 -3.38
C ILE A 312 -6.66 1.58 -2.01
N ALA A 313 -6.30 0.67 -1.12
CA ALA A 313 -6.86 0.55 0.21
C ALA A 313 -6.43 1.74 1.10
N ARG A 314 -7.40 2.26 1.84
CA ARG A 314 -7.27 3.53 2.55
C ARG A 314 -6.54 3.37 3.88
N TYR A 315 -6.77 2.26 4.57
CA TYR A 315 -6.07 1.94 5.82
C TYR A 315 -4.54 2.02 5.66
N TYR A 316 -4.02 1.68 4.47
CA TYR A 316 -2.59 1.63 4.20
C TYR A 316 -1.95 3.02 4.31
N PHE A 317 -2.45 3.99 3.53
CA PHE A 317 -1.91 5.35 3.53
C PHE A 317 -2.28 6.12 4.81
N ASP A 318 -3.51 5.94 5.33
CA ASP A 318 -3.89 6.51 6.62
C ASP A 318 -3.00 6.00 7.77
N GLY A 319 -2.64 4.72 7.73
CA GLY A 319 -1.75 4.09 8.69
C GLY A 319 -0.31 4.55 8.56
N LEU A 320 0.25 4.64 7.34
CA LEU A 320 1.58 5.22 7.10
C LEU A 320 1.64 6.68 7.57
N ARG A 321 0.62 7.49 7.29
CA ARG A 321 0.54 8.88 7.75
C ARG A 321 0.53 8.98 9.27
N ALA A 322 -0.21 8.10 9.95
CA ALA A 322 -0.29 8.11 11.42
C ALA A 322 1.01 7.59 12.08
N LEU A 323 1.51 6.44 11.64
CA LEU A 323 2.72 5.80 12.19
C LEU A 323 4.00 6.56 11.82
N GLY A 324 4.03 7.13 10.62
CA GLY A 324 5.13 7.92 10.08
C GLY A 324 5.14 9.37 10.56
N ALA A 325 4.32 9.74 11.55
CA ALA A 325 4.22 11.11 12.08
C ALA A 325 3.99 12.18 10.99
N GLY A 326 3.19 11.86 9.97
CA GLY A 326 2.85 12.75 8.86
C GLY A 326 3.94 12.94 7.82
N LYS A 327 4.99 12.11 7.81
CA LYS A 327 6.02 12.12 6.76
C LYS A 327 5.38 11.89 5.38
N PRO A 328 5.85 12.60 4.33
CA PRO A 328 5.42 12.32 2.96
C PRO A 328 5.73 10.89 2.55
N VAL A 329 4.95 10.36 1.61
CA VAL A 329 5.07 8.99 1.09
C VAL A 329 5.44 9.03 -0.38
N LEU A 330 6.34 8.14 -0.82
CA LEU A 330 6.62 7.88 -2.23
C LEU A 330 6.23 6.44 -2.53
N VAL A 331 5.28 6.24 -3.46
CA VAL A 331 4.99 4.89 -3.97
C VAL A 331 6.12 4.53 -4.93
N SER A 332 7.10 3.79 -4.45
CA SER A 332 8.37 3.50 -5.12
C SER A 332 8.29 2.36 -6.13
N GLU A 333 7.26 1.51 -6.02
CA GLU A 333 6.84 0.55 -7.04
C GLU A 333 5.32 0.40 -7.02
N TRP A 334 4.74 0.29 -8.21
CA TRP A 334 3.39 -0.22 -8.42
C TRP A 334 3.29 -0.73 -9.86
N PHE A 335 2.37 -1.64 -10.11
CA PHE A 335 2.26 -2.33 -11.39
C PHE A 335 0.86 -2.84 -11.67
N PHE A 336 0.68 -3.28 -12.90
CA PHE A 336 -0.45 -4.07 -13.38
C PHE A 336 0.12 -5.05 -14.42
N ALA A 337 -0.28 -6.32 -14.33
CA ALA A 337 -0.03 -7.36 -15.32
C ALA A 337 -1.34 -7.73 -16.05
N ALA A 338 -1.26 -8.39 -17.21
CA ALA A 338 -2.41 -9.02 -17.82
C ALA A 338 -2.10 -10.34 -18.55
N ASN A 339 -3.07 -11.25 -18.52
CA ASN A 339 -2.95 -12.55 -19.19
C ASN A 339 -2.89 -12.42 -20.73
N GLU A 340 -3.45 -11.34 -21.29
CA GLU A 340 -3.27 -10.94 -22.70
C GLU A 340 -1.87 -10.33 -22.95
N ASN A 341 -0.79 -11.04 -22.59
CA ASN A 341 0.59 -10.58 -22.80
C ASN A 341 1.28 -11.24 -24.01
N ARG A 342 2.22 -10.51 -24.63
CA ARG A 342 2.91 -10.96 -25.86
C ARG A 342 4.22 -11.70 -25.59
N THR A 343 4.78 -11.50 -24.40
CA THR A 343 6.05 -12.12 -23.99
C THR A 343 5.88 -13.62 -23.69
N GLY A 344 4.66 -14.02 -23.29
CA GLY A 344 4.34 -15.39 -22.87
C GLY A 344 4.61 -15.61 -21.38
N ASN A 345 4.63 -14.54 -20.58
CA ASN A 345 4.77 -14.62 -19.13
C ASN A 345 3.52 -15.28 -18.53
N ARG A 346 3.72 -16.12 -17.51
CA ARG A 346 2.64 -16.79 -16.79
C ARG A 346 1.85 -15.85 -15.88
N ASN A 347 2.44 -14.72 -15.51
CA ASN A 347 1.98 -13.83 -14.45
C ASN A 347 1.74 -14.62 -13.16
N ASN A 348 2.80 -15.29 -12.70
CA ASN A 348 2.71 -16.31 -11.66
C ASN A 348 2.56 -15.69 -10.27
N GLY A 349 1.52 -16.08 -9.55
CA GLY A 349 1.33 -15.73 -8.15
C GLY A 349 0.19 -14.73 -7.96
N HIS A 350 0.43 -13.74 -7.12
CA HIS A 350 -0.61 -13.04 -6.37
C HIS A 350 -0.62 -11.52 -6.61
N LEU A 351 0.22 -11.03 -7.53
CA LEU A 351 0.32 -9.63 -7.90
C LEU A 351 -0.80 -9.24 -8.87
N MET A 352 -1.17 -7.94 -8.89
CA MET A 352 -2.30 -7.41 -9.65
C MET A 352 -2.22 -7.80 -11.13
N THR A 353 -3.04 -8.78 -11.50
CA THR A 353 -3.12 -9.36 -12.84
C THR A 353 -4.57 -9.39 -13.30
N VAL A 354 -4.83 -8.82 -14.47
CA VAL A 354 -6.16 -8.79 -15.09
C VAL A 354 -6.20 -9.64 -16.35
N ALA A 355 -7.38 -9.88 -16.93
CA ALA A 355 -7.47 -10.76 -18.10
C ALA A 355 -6.90 -10.08 -19.36
N THR A 356 -7.18 -8.78 -19.55
CA THR A 356 -6.91 -8.08 -20.82
C THR A 356 -6.02 -6.85 -20.69
N GLN A 357 -5.30 -6.50 -21.75
CA GLN A 357 -4.54 -5.23 -21.83
C GLN A 357 -5.46 -4.00 -21.73
N ALA A 358 -6.75 -4.15 -22.07
CA ALA A 358 -7.73 -3.08 -21.94
C ALA A 358 -8.09 -2.83 -20.47
N GLU A 359 -8.26 -3.87 -19.67
CA GLU A 359 -8.41 -3.76 -18.21
C GLU A 359 -7.15 -3.22 -17.58
N ARG A 360 -5.98 -3.72 -17.99
CA ARG A 360 -4.66 -3.29 -17.50
C ARG A 360 -4.50 -1.77 -17.65
N ALA A 361 -4.81 -1.25 -18.83
CA ALA A 361 -4.74 0.16 -19.13
C ALA A 361 -5.75 1.01 -18.32
N ARG A 362 -6.98 0.52 -18.13
CA ARG A 362 -8.00 1.25 -17.35
C ARG A 362 -7.66 1.27 -15.85
N GLY A 363 -7.33 0.11 -15.29
CA GLY A 363 -6.94 -0.05 -13.88
C GLY A 363 -5.70 0.76 -13.54
N ALA A 364 -4.66 0.69 -14.37
CA ALA A 364 -3.42 1.43 -14.14
C ALA A 364 -3.63 2.96 -14.16
N ALA A 365 -4.39 3.48 -15.14
CA ALA A 365 -4.69 4.91 -15.20
C ALA A 365 -5.55 5.38 -14.01
N ALA A 366 -6.47 4.53 -13.53
CA ALA A 366 -7.29 4.82 -12.36
C ALA A 366 -6.47 4.81 -11.06
N ALA A 367 -5.57 3.84 -10.90
CA ALA A 367 -4.65 3.76 -9.76
C ALA A 367 -3.71 4.96 -9.69
N ALA A 368 -3.07 5.34 -10.82
CA ALA A 368 -2.23 6.54 -10.90
C ALA A 368 -2.97 7.81 -10.44
N ALA A 369 -4.23 7.97 -10.86
CA ALA A 369 -5.06 9.09 -10.44
C ALA A 369 -5.44 9.04 -8.95
N ARG A 370 -5.58 7.85 -8.36
CA ARG A 370 -5.85 7.68 -6.91
C ARG A 370 -4.63 7.98 -6.07
N PHE A 371 -3.45 7.47 -6.42
CA PHE A 371 -2.20 7.83 -5.73
C PHE A 371 -1.99 9.34 -5.72
N ALA A 372 -2.20 10.01 -6.86
CA ALA A 372 -2.09 11.46 -6.92
C ALA A 372 -3.15 12.20 -6.07
N ARG A 373 -4.24 11.56 -5.63
CA ARG A 373 -5.26 12.17 -4.77
C ARG A 373 -5.00 11.98 -3.28
N GLU A 374 -4.01 11.17 -2.92
CA GLU A 374 -3.54 11.08 -1.54
C GLU A 374 -2.62 12.28 -1.24
N PRO A 375 -2.95 13.11 -0.23
CA PRO A 375 -2.23 14.37 0.01
C PRO A 375 -0.80 14.19 0.53
N GLU A 376 -0.47 13.05 1.12
CA GLU A 376 0.88 12.69 1.58
C GLU A 376 1.76 12.07 0.48
N VAL A 377 1.15 11.54 -0.60
CA VAL A 377 1.88 10.84 -1.66
C VAL A 377 2.53 11.83 -2.62
N VAL A 378 3.85 11.95 -2.61
CA VAL A 378 4.61 12.90 -3.44
C VAL A 378 5.00 12.35 -4.81
N GLY A 379 4.71 11.08 -5.07
CA GLY A 379 4.97 10.43 -6.36
C GLY A 379 4.57 8.97 -6.40
N ALA A 380 4.56 8.42 -7.62
CA ALA A 380 4.30 7.01 -7.90
C ALA A 380 5.17 6.51 -9.05
N HIS A 381 5.92 5.42 -8.85
CA HIS A 381 6.90 4.88 -9.78
C HIS A 381 6.45 3.52 -10.32
N TRP A 382 6.24 3.44 -11.63
CA TRP A 382 5.83 2.22 -12.31
C TRP A 382 6.97 1.20 -12.31
N PHE A 383 6.70 -0.03 -11.89
CA PHE A 383 7.58 -1.17 -12.07
C PHE A 383 7.04 -2.00 -13.24
N GLN A 384 7.72 -2.11 -14.38
CA GLN A 384 9.01 -1.50 -14.75
C GLN A 384 9.04 -1.19 -16.26
N TYR A 385 10.20 -0.78 -16.82
CA TYR A 385 10.28 -0.39 -18.24
C TYR A 385 9.89 -1.54 -19.21
N TYR A 386 10.40 -2.74 -18.99
CA TYR A 386 10.20 -3.91 -19.85
C TYR A 386 9.67 -5.14 -19.07
N ASP A 387 9.05 -6.08 -19.79
CA ASP A 387 8.58 -7.35 -19.21
C ASP A 387 9.71 -8.19 -18.62
N HIS A 388 9.37 -9.09 -17.70
CA HIS A 388 10.29 -10.15 -17.29
C HIS A 388 10.67 -11.04 -18.47
N PRO A 389 11.84 -11.72 -18.41
CA PRO A 389 12.25 -12.64 -19.47
C PRO A 389 11.17 -13.69 -19.75
N ARG A 390 11.09 -14.16 -21.00
CA ARG A 390 10.24 -15.31 -21.35
C ARG A 390 10.67 -16.51 -20.50
N GLY A 391 9.72 -17.08 -19.75
CA GLY A 391 9.98 -18.16 -18.80
C GLY A 391 10.41 -17.69 -17.41
N GLY A 392 10.25 -16.41 -17.11
CA GLY A 392 10.52 -15.80 -15.80
C GLY A 392 11.98 -15.44 -15.54
N ARG A 393 12.21 -14.69 -14.48
CA ARG A 393 13.50 -14.34 -13.91
C ARG A 393 14.17 -15.55 -13.24
N GLY A 394 15.41 -15.34 -12.77
CA GLY A 394 16.18 -16.37 -12.06
C GLY A 394 15.63 -16.73 -10.68
N ASP A 395 14.89 -15.82 -10.04
CA ASP A 395 14.22 -16.01 -8.76
C ASP A 395 12.79 -16.55 -8.89
N GLY A 396 12.33 -16.82 -10.12
CA GLY A 396 11.05 -17.45 -10.40
C GLY A 396 9.93 -16.49 -10.81
N GLU A 397 10.08 -15.17 -10.62
CA GLU A 397 9.05 -14.21 -11.04
C GLU A 397 8.88 -14.15 -12.56
N ASP A 398 7.65 -14.24 -13.05
CA ASP A 398 7.35 -14.34 -14.48
C ASP A 398 6.15 -13.46 -14.85
N TYR A 399 6.36 -12.15 -14.95
CA TYR A 399 5.31 -11.14 -15.13
C TYR A 399 5.51 -10.22 -16.34
N ASP A 400 4.39 -9.83 -16.97
CA ASP A 400 4.34 -8.85 -18.06
C ASP A 400 4.27 -7.38 -17.58
N PHE A 401 5.03 -7.00 -16.55
CA PHE A 401 4.96 -5.65 -15.97
C PHE A 401 5.44 -4.50 -16.87
N GLY A 402 6.05 -4.80 -18.02
CA GLY A 402 6.67 -3.81 -18.87
C GLY A 402 5.70 -2.78 -19.45
N LEU A 403 6.22 -1.57 -19.69
CA LEU A 403 5.63 -0.62 -20.64
C LEU A 403 5.88 -1.06 -22.09
N VAL A 404 6.97 -1.80 -22.31
CA VAL A 404 7.30 -2.53 -23.53
C VAL A 404 7.44 -4.02 -23.24
N ASP A 405 7.19 -4.86 -24.24
CA ASP A 405 7.51 -6.28 -24.14
C ASP A 405 9.01 -6.55 -24.34
N VAL A 406 9.41 -7.82 -24.23
CA VAL A 406 10.81 -8.23 -24.44
C VAL A 406 11.32 -7.97 -25.87
N ASP A 407 10.44 -7.68 -26.84
CA ASP A 407 10.77 -7.34 -28.23
C ASP A 407 10.82 -5.80 -28.48
N ASP A 408 10.88 -4.98 -27.42
CA ASP A 408 10.85 -3.52 -27.46
C ASP A 408 9.59 -2.91 -28.07
N ARG A 409 8.49 -3.68 -28.13
CA ARG A 409 7.21 -3.16 -28.64
C ARG A 409 6.40 -2.60 -27.48
N PRO A 410 5.97 -1.33 -27.51
CA PRO A 410 5.10 -0.77 -26.48
C PRO A 410 3.76 -1.50 -26.36
N TYR A 411 3.26 -1.61 -25.14
CA TYR A 411 1.87 -1.98 -24.87
C TYR A 411 0.96 -0.77 -25.12
N GLY A 412 0.58 -0.57 -26.38
CA GLY A 412 -0.07 0.66 -26.87
C GLY A 412 -1.26 1.15 -26.04
N LYS A 413 -2.15 0.25 -25.59
CA LYS A 413 -3.30 0.62 -24.73
C LYS A 413 -2.85 1.20 -23.38
N LEU A 414 -1.86 0.58 -22.74
CA LEU A 414 -1.32 0.97 -21.44
C LEU A 414 -0.61 2.32 -21.53
N VAL A 415 0.38 2.44 -22.42
CA VAL A 415 1.17 3.68 -22.54
C VAL A 415 0.32 4.87 -23.00
N ALA A 416 -0.71 4.64 -23.83
CA ALA A 416 -1.65 5.70 -24.20
C ALA A 416 -2.55 6.12 -23.03
N ALA A 417 -2.97 5.19 -22.16
CA ALA A 417 -3.77 5.51 -20.98
C ALA A 417 -2.95 6.27 -19.93
N LEU A 418 -1.73 5.81 -19.65
CA LEU A 418 -0.78 6.49 -18.77
C LEU A 418 -0.40 7.88 -19.31
N GLY A 419 -0.07 7.99 -20.61
CA GLY A 419 0.23 9.27 -21.26
C GLY A 419 -0.91 10.30 -21.21
N ARG A 420 -2.17 9.87 -21.11
CA ARG A 420 -3.32 10.79 -20.90
C ARG A 420 -3.47 11.25 -19.45
N VAL A 421 -3.15 10.41 -18.47
CA VAL A 421 -3.38 10.72 -17.05
C VAL A 421 -2.17 11.37 -16.38
N ASN A 422 -0.95 10.93 -16.72
CA ASN A 422 0.31 11.39 -16.11
C ASN A 422 0.46 12.93 -16.10
N PRO A 423 0.23 13.66 -17.21
CA PRO A 423 0.31 15.12 -17.22
C PRO A 423 -0.68 15.83 -16.28
N ARG A 424 -1.72 15.13 -15.82
CA ARG A 424 -2.77 15.67 -14.95
C ARG A 424 -2.54 15.34 -13.48
N LEU A 425 -1.62 14.43 -13.14
CA LEU A 425 -1.44 13.95 -11.76
C LEU A 425 -1.07 15.08 -10.80
N ALA A 426 -0.14 15.96 -11.17
CA ALA A 426 0.19 17.13 -10.34
C ALA A 426 -1.04 18.05 -10.10
N ALA A 427 -1.97 18.15 -11.05
CA ALA A 427 -3.20 18.92 -10.85
C ALA A 427 -4.19 18.21 -9.91
N PHE A 428 -4.32 16.88 -10.02
CA PHE A 428 -5.10 16.09 -9.07
C PHE A 428 -4.52 16.20 -7.66
N HIS A 429 -3.20 16.16 -7.54
CA HIS A 429 -2.49 16.25 -6.27
C HIS A 429 -2.63 17.61 -5.60
N ARG A 430 -2.56 18.70 -6.35
CA ARG A 430 -2.87 20.04 -5.81
C ARG A 430 -4.29 20.13 -5.22
N ALA A 431 -5.23 19.37 -5.79
CA ALA A 431 -6.61 19.28 -5.32
C ALA A 431 -6.84 18.20 -4.26
N ALA A 432 -5.81 17.40 -3.92
CA ALA A 432 -5.89 16.34 -2.91
C ALA A 432 -6.26 16.91 -1.55
N ARG A 433 -7.03 16.15 -0.77
CA ARG A 433 -7.47 16.53 0.57
C ARG A 433 -7.50 15.29 1.43
N VAL A 434 -7.09 15.41 2.69
CA VAL A 434 -7.34 14.35 3.67
C VAL A 434 -8.84 14.23 3.83
N VAL A 435 -9.38 13.08 3.45
CA VAL A 435 -10.78 12.76 3.72
C VAL A 435 -10.79 11.97 5.02
N SER A 436 -11.63 12.34 5.99
CA SER A 436 -11.84 11.50 7.18
C SER A 436 -13.02 10.56 6.93
N LEU A 437 -12.84 9.27 7.18
CA LEU A 437 -13.96 8.33 7.17
C LEU A 437 -14.90 8.66 8.33
N ARG A 438 -16.19 8.78 8.01
CA ARG A 438 -17.25 8.94 9.01
C ARG A 438 -18.12 7.68 8.99
N PRO A 439 -18.60 7.21 10.14
CA PRO A 439 -19.63 6.17 10.20
C PRO A 439 -20.80 6.52 9.29
N ARG A 440 -21.13 5.64 8.34
CA ARG A 440 -22.31 5.79 7.46
C ARG A 440 -23.53 5.16 8.12
N ALA A 441 -24.69 5.79 8.02
CA ALA A 441 -25.95 5.23 8.51
C ALA A 441 -26.62 4.26 7.51
N GLU A 442 -25.99 4.02 6.36
CA GLU A 442 -26.60 3.42 5.18
C GLU A 442 -25.65 2.40 4.56
N LEU A 443 -26.18 1.20 4.26
CA LEU A 443 -25.48 0.16 3.51
C LEU A 443 -25.95 0.17 2.05
N PRO A 444 -25.03 0.17 1.08
CA PRO A 444 -25.39 0.15 -0.34
C PRO A 444 -25.93 -1.23 -0.75
N GLU A 445 -26.95 -1.23 -1.61
CA GLU A 445 -27.33 -2.42 -2.37
C GLU A 445 -26.30 -2.70 -3.48
N ALA A 446 -25.79 -3.93 -3.56
CA ALA A 446 -24.92 -4.38 -4.63
C ALA A 446 -25.09 -5.89 -4.90
N PRO A 447 -25.31 -6.31 -6.16
CA PRO A 447 -25.19 -7.71 -6.53
C PRO A 447 -23.71 -8.05 -6.53
N ILE A 448 -23.29 -8.81 -5.52
CA ILE A 448 -21.93 -9.28 -5.38
C ILE A 448 -21.92 -10.77 -5.79
N ASP A 449 -20.87 -11.30 -6.41
CA ASP A 449 -20.56 -12.72 -6.43
C ASP A 449 -19.25 -12.93 -5.67
N PRO A 450 -19.30 -13.37 -4.40
CA PRO A 450 -18.11 -13.57 -3.57
C PRO A 450 -17.19 -14.68 -4.09
N ARG A 451 -17.45 -15.27 -5.27
CA ARG A 451 -16.62 -16.27 -5.94
C ARG A 451 -15.73 -15.67 -7.03
N ASP A 452 -15.95 -14.42 -7.42
CA ASP A 452 -15.25 -13.79 -8.55
C ASP A 452 -13.78 -13.44 -8.26
N ARG A 453 -13.43 -13.32 -6.96
CA ARG A 453 -12.07 -13.03 -6.46
C ARG A 453 -11.49 -11.72 -6.97
N SER A 454 -12.31 -10.68 -7.16
CA SER A 454 -11.86 -9.42 -7.79
C SER A 454 -12.15 -8.14 -6.99
N LEU A 455 -13.18 -8.16 -6.14
CA LEU A 455 -13.79 -6.98 -5.52
C LEU A 455 -14.25 -5.87 -6.51
N ALA A 456 -14.21 -6.10 -7.82
CA ALA A 456 -14.41 -5.06 -8.83
C ALA A 456 -15.84 -4.50 -8.83
N GLU A 457 -16.82 -5.34 -8.47
CA GLU A 457 -18.24 -5.01 -8.40
C GLU A 457 -18.65 -4.21 -7.16
N TRP A 458 -17.79 -4.14 -6.15
CA TRP A 458 -18.10 -3.47 -4.89
C TRP A 458 -18.23 -1.96 -5.07
N PRO A 459 -19.26 -1.32 -4.50
CA PRO A 459 -19.32 0.14 -4.40
C PRO A 459 -18.41 0.61 -3.25
N LYS A 460 -17.09 0.37 -3.37
CA LYS A 460 -16.09 0.44 -2.29
C LYS A 460 -16.21 1.70 -1.41
N GLU A 461 -16.30 2.90 -2.01
CA GLU A 461 -16.47 4.18 -1.29
C GLU A 461 -17.74 4.27 -0.40
N ARG A 462 -18.82 3.60 -0.81
CA ARG A 462 -20.11 3.57 -0.10
C ARG A 462 -20.18 2.42 0.88
N ALA A 463 -19.53 1.29 0.57
CA ALA A 463 -19.53 0.08 1.37
C ALA A 463 -18.51 0.12 2.53
N LEU A 464 -17.48 0.96 2.42
CA LEU A 464 -16.40 1.06 3.41
C LEU A 464 -16.93 1.45 4.81
N VAL A 465 -16.53 0.65 5.80
CA VAL A 465 -16.85 0.83 7.22
C VAL A 465 -15.73 1.60 7.91
N ALA A 466 -16.09 2.63 8.68
CA ALA A 466 -15.13 3.36 9.51
C ALA A 466 -14.75 2.52 10.73
N LEU A 467 -13.46 2.17 10.84
CA LEU A 467 -12.89 1.37 11.93
C LEU A 467 -11.94 2.22 12.79
N ARG A 468 -11.78 1.82 14.05
CA ARG A 468 -10.88 2.45 15.03
C ARG A 468 -9.99 1.38 15.65
N ALA A 469 -8.72 1.71 15.84
CA ALA A 469 -7.77 0.93 16.61
C ALA A 469 -7.33 1.74 17.85
N PRO A 470 -6.96 1.10 18.97
CA PRO A 470 -6.47 1.81 20.15
C PRO A 470 -5.10 2.43 19.86
N ALA A 471 -4.85 3.67 20.29
CA ALA A 471 -3.52 4.26 20.17
C ALA A 471 -2.49 3.44 20.99
N PRO A 472 -1.26 3.22 20.50
CA PRO A 472 -0.65 3.78 19.27
C PRO A 472 -0.84 2.90 18.02
N GLU A 473 -1.73 1.90 18.05
CA GLU A 473 -2.08 1.11 16.88
C GLU A 473 -2.91 1.91 15.88
N VAL A 474 -2.93 1.41 14.65
CA VAL A 474 -3.72 1.95 13.54
C VAL A 474 -4.56 0.83 12.93
N PRO A 475 -5.70 1.13 12.29
CA PRO A 475 -6.42 0.15 11.49
C PRO A 475 -5.49 -0.57 10.51
N PHE A 476 -5.62 -1.89 10.43
CA PHE A 476 -4.76 -2.76 9.61
C PHE A 476 -5.52 -3.40 8.45
N GLY A 477 -6.71 -2.88 8.15
CA GLY A 477 -7.50 -3.27 7.00
C GLY A 477 -8.73 -2.40 6.82
N ASP A 478 -9.27 -2.43 5.61
CA ASP A 478 -10.56 -1.89 5.24
C ASP A 478 -11.60 -3.02 5.23
N LEU A 479 -12.75 -2.77 5.87
CA LEU A 479 -13.91 -3.67 5.82
C LEU A 479 -15.04 -3.01 5.01
N TYR A 480 -15.64 -3.77 4.11
CA TYR A 480 -16.71 -3.31 3.22
C TYR A 480 -17.97 -4.12 3.48
N VAL A 481 -19.12 -3.44 3.60
CA VAL A 481 -20.41 -4.11 3.80
C VAL A 481 -21.42 -3.61 2.76
N ALA A 482 -22.10 -4.56 2.13
CA ALA A 482 -23.18 -4.31 1.19
C ALA A 482 -24.30 -5.34 1.40
N TRP A 483 -25.48 -5.06 0.86
CA TRP A 483 -26.61 -5.98 0.91
C TRP A 483 -27.15 -6.28 -0.48
N SER A 484 -27.84 -7.40 -0.62
CA SER A 484 -28.56 -7.78 -1.82
C SER A 484 -29.83 -8.55 -1.45
N ARG A 485 -30.59 -9.01 -2.45
CA ARG A 485 -31.71 -9.93 -2.22
C ARG A 485 -31.29 -11.26 -1.61
N GLU A 486 -30.05 -11.68 -1.80
CA GLU A 486 -29.55 -12.97 -1.32
C GLU A 486 -29.04 -12.93 0.12
N GLY A 487 -28.58 -11.77 0.60
CA GLY A 487 -28.03 -11.66 1.95
C GLY A 487 -27.20 -10.40 2.17
N LEU A 488 -26.45 -10.41 3.27
CA LEU A 488 -25.41 -9.44 3.58
C LEU A 488 -24.05 -9.96 3.11
N SER A 489 -23.28 -9.07 2.47
CA SER A 489 -21.92 -9.36 2.04
C SER A 489 -20.92 -8.51 2.82
N LEU A 490 -19.81 -9.13 3.19
CA LEU A 490 -18.64 -8.49 3.81
C LEU A 490 -17.41 -8.81 2.97
N ALA A 491 -16.58 -7.80 2.71
CA ALA A 491 -15.23 -7.99 2.19
C ALA A 491 -14.20 -7.37 3.13
N ALA A 492 -13.01 -7.97 3.16
CA ALA A 492 -11.85 -7.42 3.85
C ALA A 492 -10.70 -7.25 2.85
N ILE A 493 -10.07 -6.07 2.88
CA ILE A 493 -8.73 -5.84 2.32
C ILE A 493 -7.86 -5.43 3.51
N ALA A 494 -7.00 -6.32 3.97
CA ALA A 494 -6.21 -6.14 5.17
C ALA A 494 -4.78 -6.65 4.99
N MET A 495 -3.92 -6.34 5.95
CA MET A 495 -2.59 -6.93 6.02
C MET A 495 -2.25 -7.39 7.43
N ASP A 496 -1.67 -8.58 7.51
CA ASP A 496 -1.09 -9.12 8.73
C ASP A 496 -0.16 -10.29 8.43
N TYR A 497 0.87 -10.47 9.26
CA TYR A 497 1.84 -11.56 9.12
C TYR A 497 1.62 -12.56 10.26
N TYR A 498 1.22 -13.78 9.94
CA TYR A 498 1.34 -14.92 10.84
C TYR A 498 2.81 -15.33 10.91
N ALA A 499 3.28 -15.70 12.09
CA ALA A 499 4.70 -16.01 12.31
C ALA A 499 4.90 -17.54 12.38
N PRO A 500 4.92 -18.27 11.24
CA PRO A 500 5.07 -19.72 11.25
C PRO A 500 6.41 -20.15 11.86
N GLU A 501 7.43 -19.30 11.81
CA GLU A 501 8.75 -19.56 12.41
C GLU A 501 8.70 -19.67 13.95
N LEU A 502 7.62 -19.16 14.57
CA LEU A 502 7.41 -19.19 16.01
C LEU A 502 6.30 -20.18 16.40
N LEU A 503 5.95 -21.12 15.53
CA LEU A 503 4.94 -22.14 15.79
C LEU A 503 5.55 -23.54 15.67
N PRO A 504 5.02 -24.53 16.42
CA PRO A 504 5.34 -25.93 16.17
C PRO A 504 4.91 -26.35 14.76
N ALA A 505 5.78 -27.04 14.03
CA ALA A 505 5.56 -27.42 12.63
C ALA A 505 4.36 -28.35 12.40
N ASP A 506 3.87 -29.03 13.44
CA ASP A 506 2.83 -30.04 13.39
C ASP A 506 1.50 -29.60 14.03
N GLN A 507 1.41 -28.37 14.55
CA GLN A 507 0.24 -27.88 15.26
C GLN A 507 -0.59 -26.90 14.43
N GLU A 508 -1.92 -27.09 14.42
CA GLU A 508 -2.83 -26.07 13.89
C GLU A 508 -2.88 -24.87 14.83
N LEU A 509 -2.85 -23.67 14.24
CA LEU A 509 -3.08 -22.44 14.98
C LEU A 509 -4.54 -22.43 15.50
N PRO A 510 -4.77 -22.28 16.81
CA PRO A 510 -6.12 -22.14 17.36
C PRO A 510 -6.89 -21.00 16.68
N LEU A 511 -8.22 -21.13 16.54
CA LEU A 511 -9.03 -20.15 15.82
C LEU A 511 -8.96 -18.74 16.44
N ASP A 512 -8.85 -18.65 17.76
CA ASP A 512 -8.70 -17.39 18.51
C ASP A 512 -7.33 -16.72 18.30
N GLU A 513 -6.34 -17.47 17.82
CA GLU A 513 -5.03 -16.97 17.40
C GLU A 513 -4.97 -16.63 15.91
N CYS A 514 -5.95 -17.05 15.11
CA CYS A 514 -6.03 -16.72 13.69
C CYS A 514 -6.49 -15.27 13.49
N PHE A 515 -6.11 -14.64 12.38
CA PHE A 515 -6.78 -13.42 11.94
C PHE A 515 -8.27 -13.71 11.74
N HIS A 516 -9.13 -12.84 12.27
CA HIS A 516 -10.56 -12.97 12.06
C HIS A 516 -11.29 -11.64 12.09
N VAL A 517 -12.43 -11.62 11.39
CA VAL A 517 -13.40 -10.51 11.45
C VAL A 517 -14.66 -11.02 12.13
N ASP A 518 -14.96 -10.46 13.29
CA ASP A 518 -16.20 -10.70 14.01
C ASP A 518 -17.30 -9.75 13.54
N TRP A 519 -18.51 -10.30 13.42
CA TRP A 519 -19.68 -9.58 12.93
C TRP A 519 -20.92 -9.88 13.78
N GLY A 520 -21.31 -8.91 14.59
CA GLY A 520 -22.59 -8.90 15.28
C GLY A 520 -23.67 -8.29 14.38
N ILE A 521 -24.81 -8.97 14.22
CA ILE A 521 -25.93 -8.54 13.39
C ILE A 521 -27.25 -8.77 14.13
N ASP A 522 -28.10 -7.76 14.23
CA ASP A 522 -29.49 -7.90 14.65
C ASP A 522 -30.41 -7.34 13.55
N ALA A 523 -31.06 -8.26 12.82
CA ALA A 523 -32.00 -7.95 11.74
C ALA A 523 -33.45 -7.75 12.22
N GLY A 524 -33.68 -7.61 13.54
CA GLY A 524 -35.01 -7.46 14.14
C GLY A 524 -35.62 -8.77 14.66
N HIS A 525 -34.89 -9.88 14.58
CA HIS A 525 -35.29 -11.21 15.06
C HIS A 525 -34.30 -11.78 16.09
N GLY A 526 -33.59 -10.89 16.77
CA GLY A 526 -32.58 -11.20 17.77
C GLY A 526 -31.16 -11.15 17.22
N PRO A 527 -30.17 -10.93 18.10
CA PRO A 527 -28.77 -10.85 17.71
C PRO A 527 -28.23 -12.19 17.23
N ARG A 528 -27.37 -12.13 16.22
CA ARG A 528 -26.54 -13.23 15.71
C ARG A 528 -25.10 -12.76 15.65
N ARG A 529 -24.17 -13.63 16.03
CA ARG A 529 -22.73 -13.38 15.96
C ARG A 529 -22.09 -14.34 14.99
N PHE A 530 -21.21 -13.80 14.16
CA PHE A 530 -20.43 -14.53 13.19
C PHE A 530 -18.95 -14.16 13.33
N ALA A 531 -18.07 -15.07 12.92
CA ALA A 531 -16.66 -14.80 12.77
C ALA A 531 -16.16 -15.40 11.45
N LEU A 532 -15.49 -14.58 10.62
CA LEU A 532 -14.79 -15.01 9.42
C LEU A 532 -13.31 -15.17 9.78
N TYR A 533 -12.88 -16.42 9.98
CA TYR A 533 -11.48 -16.76 10.27
C TYR A 533 -10.68 -16.91 8.98
N VAL A 534 -9.46 -16.38 8.97
CA VAL A 534 -8.43 -16.66 7.96
C VAL A 534 -7.42 -17.60 8.61
N ILE A 535 -7.44 -18.85 8.17
CA ILE A 535 -6.73 -19.96 8.79
C ILE A 535 -5.47 -20.27 7.97
N PRO A 536 -4.27 -20.23 8.57
CA PRO A 536 -3.05 -20.59 7.89
C PRO A 536 -2.97 -22.10 7.65
N PRO A 537 -2.28 -22.54 6.59
CA PRO A 537 -2.10 -23.95 6.33
C PRO A 537 -1.10 -24.54 7.35
N ARG A 538 -1.20 -25.85 7.60
CA ARG A 538 -0.23 -26.57 8.44
C ARG A 538 1.17 -26.62 7.83
N ALA A 539 1.24 -26.65 6.50
CA ALA A 539 2.48 -26.71 5.74
C ALA A 539 2.33 -25.88 4.47
N ARG A 540 3.46 -25.49 3.88
CA ARG A 540 3.49 -24.86 2.55
C ARG A 540 2.92 -25.81 1.50
N SER A 541 2.34 -25.24 0.46
CA SER A 541 1.93 -26.00 -0.73
C SER A 541 3.15 -26.59 -1.47
N ALA A 542 2.92 -27.45 -2.45
CA ALA A 542 3.98 -27.99 -3.30
C ALA A 542 4.79 -26.91 -4.02
N ASP A 543 4.16 -25.76 -4.30
CA ASP A 543 4.77 -24.60 -4.94
C ASP A 543 5.47 -23.66 -3.93
N GLY A 544 5.44 -24.01 -2.64
CA GLY A 544 6.08 -23.24 -1.57
C GLY A 544 5.19 -22.16 -0.93
N ASP A 545 3.96 -21.98 -1.43
CA ASP A 545 3.05 -20.93 -0.98
C ASP A 545 2.28 -21.29 0.29
N TYR A 546 1.98 -20.28 1.10
CA TYR A 546 1.06 -20.39 2.23
C TYR A 546 -0.37 -20.08 1.79
N VAL A 547 -1.08 -21.10 1.33
CA VAL A 547 -2.48 -20.98 0.90
C VAL A 547 -3.38 -20.93 2.14
N MET A 548 -3.82 -19.73 2.52
CA MET A 548 -4.79 -19.58 3.61
C MET A 548 -6.18 -20.05 3.17
N HIS A 549 -6.98 -20.47 4.13
CA HIS A 549 -8.38 -20.80 3.92
C HIS A 549 -9.28 -19.98 4.82
N VAL A 550 -10.44 -19.57 4.32
CA VAL A 550 -11.44 -18.88 5.13
C VAL A 550 -12.47 -19.84 5.69
N ARG A 551 -12.91 -19.59 6.93
CA ARG A 551 -14.01 -20.29 7.57
C ARG A 551 -14.96 -19.29 8.21
N LEU A 552 -16.21 -19.28 7.75
CA LEU A 552 -17.28 -18.56 8.43
C LEU A 552 -17.89 -19.45 9.52
N CYS A 553 -17.93 -18.93 10.74
CA CYS A 553 -18.55 -19.56 11.90
C CYS A 553 -19.71 -18.71 12.40
N ARG A 554 -20.81 -19.34 12.84
CA ARG A 554 -21.75 -18.72 13.79
C ARG A 554 -21.24 -18.96 15.21
N THR A 555 -21.19 -17.92 16.02
CA THR A 555 -20.50 -17.87 17.33
C THR A 555 -21.44 -17.53 18.49
N ASP A 556 -22.75 -17.77 18.35
CA ASP A 556 -23.75 -17.57 19.42
C ASP A 556 -23.63 -18.57 20.60
N GLY A 557 -22.65 -19.48 20.58
CA GLY A 557 -22.32 -20.43 21.65
C GLY A 557 -20.84 -20.85 21.61
N ASP A 558 -20.44 -21.85 22.41
CA ASP A 558 -19.02 -22.18 22.65
C ASP A 558 -18.28 -22.86 21.48
N ARG A 559 -18.91 -23.02 20.31
CA ARG A 559 -18.33 -23.74 19.16
C ARG A 559 -18.56 -22.98 17.87
N CYS A 560 -17.59 -23.07 16.94
CA CYS A 560 -17.76 -22.66 15.55
C CYS A 560 -18.84 -23.52 14.88
N ALA A 561 -20.06 -23.01 14.76
CA ALA A 561 -21.13 -23.66 14.01
C ALA A 561 -21.08 -23.26 12.53
N THR A 562 -21.30 -24.22 11.63
CA THR A 562 -21.37 -23.96 10.18
C THR A 562 -22.57 -23.08 9.84
N VAL A 563 -22.42 -22.21 8.83
CA VAL A 563 -23.50 -21.38 8.30
C VAL A 563 -23.92 -21.95 6.93
N PRO A 564 -25.05 -22.68 6.83
CA PRO A 564 -25.53 -23.22 5.56
C PRO A 564 -25.71 -22.14 4.50
N ALA A 565 -25.44 -22.47 3.24
CA ALA A 565 -25.56 -21.59 2.07
C ALA A 565 -24.67 -20.32 2.08
N ALA A 566 -23.90 -20.08 3.14
CA ALA A 566 -22.89 -19.02 3.12
C ALA A 566 -21.77 -19.37 2.13
N VAL A 567 -21.25 -18.33 1.48
CA VAL A 567 -20.13 -18.44 0.55
C VAL A 567 -19.02 -17.59 1.11
N ALA A 568 -17.87 -18.20 1.39
CA ALA A 568 -16.66 -17.50 1.84
C ALA A 568 -15.51 -17.84 0.89
N THR A 569 -14.81 -16.82 0.43
CA THR A 569 -13.69 -16.97 -0.50
C THR A 569 -12.51 -16.15 -0.02
N TYR A 570 -11.32 -16.74 -0.11
CA TYR A 570 -10.05 -16.07 0.14
C TYR A 570 -9.25 -16.02 -1.17
N PHE A 571 -8.65 -14.86 -1.43
CA PHE A 571 -7.85 -14.63 -2.63
C PHE A 571 -6.78 -13.55 -2.43
N GLY A 572 -6.42 -13.25 -1.17
CA GLY A 572 -5.10 -12.70 -0.90
C GLY A 572 -4.10 -13.81 -1.11
N ALA A 573 -3.56 -14.00 -2.31
CA ALA A 573 -2.90 -15.25 -2.66
C ALA A 573 -1.55 -15.52 -1.92
N ASP A 574 -1.18 -14.69 -0.93
CA ASP A 574 -0.07 -14.90 0.00
C ASP A 574 -0.19 -14.04 1.28
N GLN A 575 0.48 -14.46 2.34
CA GLN A 575 0.79 -13.56 3.45
C GLN A 575 1.83 -12.54 3.01
N PRO A 576 1.77 -11.29 3.51
CA PRO A 576 0.93 -10.83 4.61
C PRO A 576 -0.38 -10.16 4.14
N ARG A 577 -0.85 -10.43 2.92
CA ARG A 577 -2.06 -9.82 2.38
C ARG A 577 -3.28 -10.66 2.68
N ILE A 578 -4.35 -10.01 3.12
CA ILE A 578 -5.59 -10.66 3.50
C ILE A 578 -6.70 -10.05 2.69
N THR A 579 -7.12 -10.76 1.64
CA THR A 579 -8.30 -10.40 0.86
C THR A 579 -9.30 -11.54 0.93
N SER A 580 -10.50 -11.23 1.42
CA SER A 580 -11.58 -12.20 1.54
C SER A 580 -12.94 -11.58 1.32
N GLU A 581 -13.87 -12.42 0.91
CA GLU A 581 -15.28 -12.09 0.73
C GLU A 581 -16.15 -13.15 1.39
N VAL A 582 -17.25 -12.71 1.97
CA VAL A 582 -18.27 -13.60 2.50
C VAL A 582 -19.67 -13.07 2.20
N ARG A 583 -20.61 -13.99 1.91
CA ARG A 583 -22.05 -13.73 1.92
C ARG A 583 -22.72 -14.56 3.01
N ILE A 584 -23.45 -13.88 3.88
CA ILE A 584 -24.35 -14.48 4.86
C ILE A 584 -25.78 -14.37 4.31
N PRO A 585 -26.47 -15.48 4.06
CA PRO A 585 -27.84 -15.44 3.55
C PRO A 585 -28.82 -14.94 4.61
N TRP A 586 -29.96 -14.38 4.18
CA TRP A 586 -30.94 -13.78 5.09
C TRP A 586 -31.52 -14.78 6.09
N ASP A 587 -31.71 -16.04 5.69
CA ASP A 587 -32.22 -17.12 6.53
C ASP A 587 -31.30 -17.44 7.71
N ALA A 588 -29.97 -17.33 7.53
CA ALA A 588 -28.98 -17.45 8.60
C ALA A 588 -29.12 -16.33 9.66
N LEU A 589 -29.75 -15.21 9.29
CA LEU A 589 -30.10 -14.11 10.19
C LEU A 589 -31.51 -14.24 10.78
N GLY A 590 -32.25 -15.29 10.41
CA GLY A 590 -33.61 -15.55 10.88
C GLY A 590 -34.70 -14.74 10.16
N VAL A 591 -34.40 -14.21 8.97
CA VAL A 591 -35.35 -13.42 8.15
C VAL A 591 -35.42 -13.95 6.72
N GLU A 592 -36.57 -13.84 6.06
CA GLU A 592 -36.74 -14.34 4.67
C GLU A 592 -36.10 -13.42 3.61
N GLY A 593 -35.73 -12.20 3.99
CA GLY A 593 -35.19 -11.19 3.08
C GLY A 593 -34.70 -9.94 3.82
N PRO A 594 -34.31 -8.89 3.07
CA PRO A 594 -33.78 -7.67 3.67
C PRO A 594 -34.84 -6.99 4.57
N PRO A 595 -34.51 -6.64 5.83
CA PRO A 595 -35.46 -5.98 6.73
C PRO A 595 -35.89 -4.60 6.17
N PRO A 596 -37.17 -4.21 6.35
CA PRO A 596 -37.76 -3.05 5.67
C PRO A 596 -37.29 -1.68 6.19
N ARG A 597 -36.59 -1.62 7.33
CA ARG A 597 -36.21 -0.35 7.98
C ARG A 597 -34.71 -0.23 8.23
N ALA A 598 -34.18 -1.10 9.07
CA ALA A 598 -32.80 -1.04 9.54
C ALA A 598 -32.43 -2.35 10.22
N LEU A 599 -31.13 -2.59 10.34
CA LEU A 599 -30.55 -3.59 11.21
C LEU A 599 -29.55 -2.92 12.15
N ARG A 600 -29.11 -3.60 13.21
CA ARG A 600 -27.97 -3.20 14.01
C ARG A 600 -26.78 -4.08 13.68
N MET A 601 -25.58 -3.50 13.67
CA MET A 601 -24.37 -4.27 13.47
C MET A 601 -23.16 -3.69 14.19
N GLU A 602 -22.23 -4.58 14.52
CA GLU A 602 -20.87 -4.25 14.97
C GLU A 602 -19.88 -5.12 14.21
N LEU A 603 -18.74 -4.53 13.83
CA LEU A 603 -17.62 -5.22 13.22
C LEU A 603 -16.37 -5.01 14.06
N ALA A 604 -15.65 -6.10 14.30
CA ALA A 604 -14.32 -6.07 14.89
C ALA A 604 -13.39 -6.98 14.09
N ALA A 605 -12.10 -6.67 14.08
CA ALA A 605 -11.08 -7.52 13.51
C ALA A 605 -9.95 -7.70 14.50
N THR A 606 -9.44 -8.93 14.58
CA THR A 606 -8.33 -9.34 15.43
C THR A 606 -7.22 -9.87 14.53
N ALA A 607 -6.00 -9.37 14.74
CA ALA A 607 -4.79 -9.82 14.05
C ALA A 607 -4.36 -11.23 14.52
N PHE A 608 -3.50 -11.89 13.75
CA PHE A 608 -2.84 -13.12 14.17
C PHE A 608 -2.17 -12.95 15.54
N HIS A 609 -2.18 -14.03 16.32
CA HIS A 609 -1.62 -14.09 17.67
C HIS A 609 -2.20 -13.06 18.66
N ARG A 610 -3.41 -12.55 18.36
CA ARG A 610 -4.05 -11.41 19.05
C ARG A 610 -3.15 -10.17 19.16
N ALA A 611 -2.24 -9.97 18.18
CA ALA A 611 -1.21 -8.94 18.27
C ALA A 611 -1.78 -7.51 18.38
N ARG A 612 -2.96 -7.28 17.80
CA ARG A 612 -3.69 -6.00 17.76
C ARG A 612 -5.13 -6.24 17.33
N TRP A 613 -5.98 -5.23 17.51
CA TRP A 613 -7.39 -5.28 17.12
C TRP A 613 -7.89 -3.92 16.61
N MET A 614 -9.00 -3.94 15.86
CA MET A 614 -9.74 -2.75 15.45
C MET A 614 -11.25 -3.04 15.44
N SER A 615 -12.10 -2.03 15.65
CA SER A 615 -13.56 -2.20 15.61
C SER A 615 -14.31 -0.94 15.18
N SER A 616 -15.56 -1.09 14.78
CA SER A 616 -16.43 0.05 14.42
C SER A 616 -16.85 0.88 15.63
N SER A 617 -16.92 0.27 16.81
CA SER A 617 -17.15 0.93 18.10
C SER A 617 -15.88 1.53 18.70
N GLY A 618 -14.69 1.06 18.32
CA GLY A 618 -13.43 1.42 18.97
C GLY A 618 -13.26 0.77 20.36
N GLN A 619 -14.09 -0.23 20.67
CA GLN A 619 -13.95 -1.09 21.85
C GLN A 619 -13.26 -2.41 21.46
N PRO A 620 -12.56 -3.09 22.39
CA PRO A 620 -11.99 -4.41 22.15
C PRO A 620 -13.07 -5.40 21.64
N PRO A 621 -12.73 -6.36 20.75
CA PRO A 621 -13.72 -7.24 20.09
C PRO A 621 -14.73 -7.89 21.05
N ALA A 622 -14.25 -8.45 22.17
CA ALA A 622 -15.12 -9.06 23.18
C ALA A 622 -16.14 -8.08 23.79
N ALA A 623 -15.70 -6.84 24.09
CA ALA A 623 -16.59 -5.80 24.62
C ALA A 623 -17.53 -5.25 23.54
N ALA A 624 -17.04 -5.08 22.31
CA ALA A 624 -17.80 -4.58 21.17
C ALA A 624 -19.00 -5.48 20.82
N LEU A 625 -18.84 -6.79 20.95
CA LEU A 625 -19.88 -7.78 20.64
C LEU A 625 -20.75 -8.17 21.84
N ALA A 626 -20.45 -7.69 23.04
CA ALA A 626 -21.11 -8.11 24.28
C ALA A 626 -22.58 -7.69 24.30
N ASP A 627 -22.88 -6.40 24.10
CA ASP A 627 -24.24 -5.84 24.16
C ASP A 627 -24.76 -5.42 22.77
N PRO A 628 -25.73 -6.16 22.20
CA PRO A 628 -26.38 -5.81 20.95
C PRO A 628 -27.16 -4.49 20.95
N ALA A 629 -27.46 -3.93 22.12
CA ALA A 629 -28.09 -2.61 22.22
C ALA A 629 -27.16 -1.49 21.73
N ASP A 630 -25.85 -1.66 21.89
CA ASP A 630 -24.82 -0.69 21.50
C ASP A 630 -24.41 -0.81 20.03
N TRP A 631 -24.84 -1.87 19.35
CA TRP A 631 -24.54 -2.09 17.94
C TRP A 631 -25.13 -0.99 17.06
N ARG A 632 -24.34 -0.52 16.09
CA ARG A 632 -24.70 0.62 15.25
C ARG A 632 -25.91 0.28 14.39
N ARG A 633 -26.95 1.11 14.49
CA ARG A 633 -28.10 1.05 13.58
C ARG A 633 -27.69 1.50 12.17
N VAL A 634 -28.00 0.68 11.16
CA VAL A 634 -27.78 0.97 9.74
C VAL A 634 -29.04 0.66 8.94
N SER A 635 -29.31 1.49 7.94
CA SER A 635 -30.44 1.33 7.01
C SER A 635 -29.97 0.70 5.69
N LEU A 636 -30.85 -0.08 5.05
CA LEU A 636 -30.58 -0.73 3.78
C LEU A 636 -31.07 0.17 2.65
N GLN A 637 -30.15 0.81 1.92
CA GLN A 637 -30.52 1.71 0.83
C GLN A 637 -30.62 0.97 -0.51
N PRO A 638 -31.75 1.08 -1.23
CA PRO A 638 -31.84 0.54 -2.58
C PRO A 638 -30.89 1.27 -3.54
N ARG A 639 -30.49 0.58 -4.60
CA ARG A 639 -29.61 1.09 -5.67
C ARG A 639 -30.07 2.43 -6.27
N PHE A 640 -31.36 2.75 -6.16
CA PHE A 640 -31.99 4.01 -6.59
C PHE A 640 -33.09 4.46 -5.61
N ALA A 641 -32.76 5.34 -4.67
CA ALA A 641 -33.76 6.27 -4.15
C ALA A 641 -33.55 7.60 -4.90
N PRO A 642 -34.41 7.96 -5.88
CA PRO A 642 -34.37 9.32 -6.41
C PRO A 642 -34.58 10.27 -5.24
N LYS A 643 -33.70 11.28 -5.09
CA LYS A 643 -33.94 12.38 -4.16
C LYS A 643 -35.37 12.84 -4.38
N ARG A 644 -36.22 12.73 -3.35
CA ARG A 644 -37.55 13.37 -3.37
C ARG A 644 -37.30 14.82 -3.78
N SER A 645 -37.68 15.16 -5.00
CA SER A 645 -37.77 16.54 -5.44
C SER A 645 -38.63 17.24 -4.41
N GLN A 646 -38.11 18.36 -3.90
CA GLN A 646 -38.89 19.27 -3.08
C GLN A 646 -40.20 19.53 -3.82
N CYS A 647 -41.28 19.03 -3.25
CA CYS A 647 -42.63 19.33 -3.69
C CYS A 647 -42.82 20.82 -3.40
N VAL A 648 -42.45 21.67 -4.34
CA VAL A 648 -42.88 23.05 -4.37
C VAL A 648 -44.36 23.00 -4.71
N THR A 649 -45.18 23.05 -3.66
CA THR A 649 -46.60 23.34 -3.76
C THR A 649 -46.74 24.71 -4.44
N CYS A 650 -47.00 24.72 -5.74
CA CYS A 650 -47.52 25.90 -6.41
C CYS A 650 -48.90 26.20 -5.81
N SER A 651 -48.97 27.32 -5.10
CA SER A 651 -50.21 27.91 -4.63
C SER A 651 -51.10 28.27 -5.83
N ALA A 652 -52.40 28.08 -5.60
CA ALA A 652 -53.46 28.28 -6.56
C ALA A 652 -53.50 29.72 -7.10
N GLY A 653 -53.22 29.88 -8.40
CA GLY A 653 -53.51 31.08 -9.16
C GLY A 653 -54.66 30.83 -10.14
N ARG A 654 -55.86 31.28 -9.79
CA ARG A 654 -57.06 31.29 -10.64
C ARG A 654 -56.75 31.89 -12.03
N ARG A 655 -57.10 31.21 -13.12
CA ARG A 655 -57.30 31.83 -14.45
C ARG A 655 -58.68 31.50 -14.99
N ARG A 656 -59.43 32.59 -15.28
CA ARG A 656 -60.70 32.65 -16.02
C ARG A 656 -60.48 32.37 -17.53
N PRO A 657 -61.54 32.03 -18.30
CA PRO A 657 -61.42 31.34 -19.59
C PRO A 657 -61.34 32.24 -20.83
N THR A 658 -60.64 31.70 -21.83
CA THR A 658 -60.77 31.78 -23.32
C THR A 658 -61.27 33.05 -24.03
N ARG A 659 -60.52 33.50 -25.05
CA ARG A 659 -61.04 33.74 -26.42
C ARG A 659 -59.92 33.97 -27.45
N ASN A 660 -60.09 33.35 -28.62
CA ASN A 660 -59.48 33.64 -29.94
C ASN A 660 -57.94 33.51 -30.02
N GLY A 661 -57.34 32.75 -30.92
CA GLY A 661 -57.79 32.23 -32.21
C GLY A 661 -56.72 32.56 -33.24
N ARG A 662 -55.94 31.56 -33.66
CA ARG A 662 -55.52 31.39 -35.07
C ARG A 662 -54.70 30.12 -35.25
N ARG A 663 -55.04 29.47 -36.35
CA ARG A 663 -54.57 28.17 -36.84
C ARG A 663 -53.16 28.28 -37.42
N GLY A 664 -52.37 27.23 -37.24
CA GLY A 664 -51.21 26.90 -38.05
C GLY A 664 -50.94 25.39 -37.90
N ARG A 665 -51.26 24.62 -38.95
CA ARG A 665 -51.19 23.16 -39.00
C ARG A 665 -49.73 22.65 -39.05
N PRO A 666 -49.50 21.38 -38.65
CA PRO A 666 -48.19 20.72 -38.71
C PRO A 666 -48.02 19.91 -40.01
N ILE A 667 -46.80 19.89 -40.53
CA ILE A 667 -46.27 18.92 -41.51
C ILE A 667 -44.79 18.79 -41.12
N GLY A 668 -44.15 17.65 -41.00
CA GLY A 668 -44.45 16.27 -41.36
C GLY A 668 -43.09 15.58 -41.41
N THR A 669 -43.02 14.40 -40.82
CA THR A 669 -41.87 13.50 -40.74
C THR A 669 -41.45 12.93 -42.10
N ARG A 670 -40.13 12.76 -42.27
CA ARG A 670 -39.40 11.65 -42.95
C ARG A 670 -37.91 12.05 -42.98
N ALA A 671 -36.99 11.41 -42.25
CA ALA A 671 -36.43 10.08 -42.47
C ALA A 671 -35.98 9.86 -43.94
N THR A 672 -34.67 9.95 -44.21
CA THR A 672 -33.80 8.80 -44.53
C THR A 672 -32.36 9.22 -44.84
N THR A 673 -31.42 8.40 -44.34
CA THR A 673 -30.09 8.03 -44.90
C THR A 673 -29.02 9.10 -45.11
N SER A 674 -28.06 9.14 -44.18
CA SER A 674 -26.69 8.57 -44.35
C SER A 674 -25.98 8.54 -43.00
#